data_AF-A0AAX3WQ17-F1
#
_entry.id   AF-A0AAX3WQ17-F1
#
_cell.length_a   1.000
_cell.length_b   1.000
_cell.length_c   1.000
_cell.angle_alpha   90.00
_cell.angle_beta   90.00
_cell.angle_gamma   90.00
#
_symmetry.space_group_name_H-M   'P 1'
#
loop_
_entity.id
_entity.type
_entity.pdbx_description
1 polymer ?
#
loop_
_entity_poly.entity_id
_entity_poly.type
_entity_poly.pdbx_seq_one_letter_code
_entity_poly.pdbx_strand_id
1 'polypeptide(L)'
;MDKAKLFLMAAAPVALIVPMEVQAAEASIVKITGNNIEGAEITADTSLVPKDKEIDSYQWFSVEGENQTQIGVGHKISIPAGAADKAIIVKVTTKDGTEYLSDKMIVHTTLQVAGNTYVNGKIYPEINNLNPKPVMKSYQWYFFDNGKKTLIKGATNIELTVPVEAAGKQLVVEAKSEDGKNFTSTPISIDALQLKLDPDPSITPLQINGYSPEKFVLPGDTLSVVTPTVKDDTRDLKAEQVSYAYQWMYKMGDSYSFISGATGATYKIPTDALENQINKIVVRVIVTVGTTEAGPSYSEVVEVANNPAEGLVKSIDELLEGNSNKAIVYKSLGFTQFGNELTSLTSKYTALTAAAKTNVTNYDILKRAIEDYKVVKSLKNQILEAQKLVDGTTKIQKFKALDSEYEKLDLLQRSIDMSMYTDIQSGLGNASQNTDIAEVIEINKLILGLLDSLANGSSYELVKYKNSLSDLQKNIKAIEDRIAKLSSEYKSTVQNLDILNTAKADIKKVQAFLDKANKIDVNTTAKKQVAAAKNIHTAYEKLNVKQQSLVPSTLFDVGSNLAKAETAEEQDVTNVQSVIDKYITLGPTTEYKGINTIEDTKEINKALTMYKTLTKENAKKITGYTELLQLQKDIKAADKVTAQIEKYKQLLNTEGISYSKLNSTYNSTLSALNKLTTLQKSLVKNSNTFLSPSTSEQPPGDKPLPEAEVKAKELGTAFVAKINLVIAVPNSNFASYAQDIEKLVNEYKSGLTSAARKYVTNYNELKAAEKDVKAVQSFIKKAETAAMEADLKKRYAKIQGVQKAYLSLSANQQKLAGADETYKNLIASLTNNDIYTDLTELDQAIAKLSDGNASIEDIKQLEGKYKNLSAAEQKKVINYSILKQAMADVKKVEAFITQYNRMQENPAKNSPNVIKAFNALTAQQANLVPSQMRDTIIQQEKQQRESNDVALGLVSKIDKIVSSGIYIANLKIEVGNLRSEYEGLSTVQKSLVKNYSKLTKAENDLAKVAEVRTLEEAILNADDKQAARKAWQNAFNKLSNQLEKLYIEEYPTRIE
;
A
#
# COMPACT_ATOMS: atom_id res chain seq x y z
N MET A 1 34.84 -18.33 52.48
CA MET A 1 35.68 -18.81 53.60
C MET A 1 37.03 -18.12 53.40
N ASP A 2 37.47 -17.21 54.26
CA ASP A 2 37.74 -17.31 55.71
C ASP A 2 39.17 -17.86 55.98
N LYS A 3 40.01 -17.00 56.58
CA LYS A 3 41.19 -17.24 57.46
C LYS A 3 42.26 -18.30 57.09
N ALA A 4 43.53 -18.21 57.54
CA ALA A 4 44.37 -17.13 58.11
C ALA A 4 45.76 -17.72 58.47
N LYS A 5 46.74 -16.86 58.84
CA LYS A 5 47.98 -17.21 59.61
C LYS A 5 48.95 -18.16 58.86
N LEU A 6 50.20 -18.43 59.25
CA LEU A 6 51.19 -17.94 60.24
C LEU A 6 52.60 -18.13 59.56
N PHE A 7 53.80 -17.77 60.05
CA PHE A 7 54.37 -17.32 61.33
C PHE A 7 55.59 -16.41 61.02
N LEU A 8 56.12 -15.66 61.99
CA LEU A 8 57.45 -15.03 61.90
C LEU A 8 58.10 -14.97 63.31
N MET A 9 59.13 -15.77 63.56
CA MET A 9 60.02 -15.72 64.74
C MET A 9 61.10 -16.82 64.67
N ALA A 10 62.38 -16.47 64.87
CA ALA A 10 63.22 -16.97 65.98
C ALA A 10 64.75 -16.86 65.72
N ALA A 11 65.43 -16.20 66.65
CA ALA A 11 66.77 -16.46 67.21
C ALA A 11 67.98 -16.85 66.32
N ALA A 12 69.05 -16.07 66.44
CA ALA A 12 70.44 -16.52 66.26
C ALA A 12 71.15 -16.57 67.64
N PRO A 13 72.04 -17.56 67.91
CA PRO A 13 72.73 -17.71 69.20
C PRO A 13 74.09 -16.97 69.27
N VAL A 14 74.63 -16.89 70.48
CA VAL A 14 75.86 -16.18 70.87
C VAL A 14 77.08 -17.12 70.89
N ALA A 15 78.26 -16.62 70.48
CA ALA A 15 79.57 -17.16 70.90
C ALA A 15 80.68 -16.08 70.90
N LEU A 16 80.95 -15.54 72.10
CA LEU A 16 82.23 -15.54 72.83
C LEU A 16 83.59 -15.42 72.08
N ILE A 17 84.43 -14.45 72.48
CA ILE A 17 85.79 -14.63 73.06
C ILE A 17 86.34 -13.26 73.61
N VAL A 18 87.26 -13.37 74.57
CA VAL A 18 87.76 -12.39 75.59
C VAL A 18 88.89 -11.45 75.07
N PRO A 19 89.23 -10.31 75.73
CA PRO A 19 89.85 -9.11 75.11
C PRO A 19 91.35 -8.89 75.46
N MET A 20 91.88 -7.70 75.13
CA MET A 20 93.23 -7.25 75.53
C MET A 20 93.27 -5.72 75.82
N GLU A 21 93.79 -5.32 76.98
CA GLU A 21 94.02 -3.92 77.41
C GLU A 21 95.49 -3.49 77.23
N VAL A 22 95.76 -2.19 77.02
CA VAL A 22 97.02 -1.51 77.47
C VAL A 22 96.74 -0.02 77.79
N GLN A 23 97.41 0.53 78.81
CA GLN A 23 97.32 1.92 79.30
C GLN A 23 98.23 2.93 78.53
N ALA A 24 98.03 4.23 78.78
CA ALA A 24 98.85 5.32 78.22
C ALA A 24 99.94 5.83 79.20
N ALA A 25 101.04 6.37 78.66
CA ALA A 25 102.22 6.84 79.41
C ALA A 25 102.48 8.35 79.23
N GLU A 26 103.18 8.96 80.20
CA GLU A 26 103.56 10.39 80.22
C GLU A 26 104.71 10.72 79.24
N ALA A 27 104.82 11.97 78.80
CA ALA A 27 105.72 12.39 77.70
C ALA A 27 107.15 12.74 78.14
N SER A 28 108.13 12.45 77.28
CA SER A 28 109.56 12.58 77.60
C SER A 28 110.11 14.02 77.60
N ILE A 29 111.05 14.29 78.52
CA ILE A 29 111.73 15.59 78.71
C ILE A 29 113.02 15.77 77.88
N VAL A 30 113.46 14.76 77.13
CA VAL A 30 114.45 14.89 76.05
C VAL A 30 113.75 14.59 74.73
N LYS A 31 114.12 15.28 73.64
CA LYS A 31 113.49 15.09 72.32
C LYS A 31 114.52 14.87 71.22
N ILE A 32 114.09 14.21 70.15
CA ILE A 32 114.86 14.03 68.92
C ILE A 32 114.32 15.00 67.87
N THR A 33 115.22 15.71 67.20
CA THR A 33 114.89 16.65 66.11
C THR A 33 115.67 16.30 64.84
N GLY A 34 115.00 16.35 63.68
CA GLY A 34 115.55 15.95 62.38
C GLY A 34 114.51 15.16 61.55
N ASN A 35 114.88 14.71 60.35
CA ASN A 35 113.99 13.95 59.46
C ASN A 35 113.98 12.46 59.83
N ASN A 36 112.81 11.82 59.78
CA ASN A 36 112.63 10.40 60.11
C ASN A 36 112.70 9.48 58.86
N ILE A 37 113.74 9.69 58.05
CA ILE A 37 114.06 8.84 56.88
C ILE A 37 115.52 8.42 57.00
N GLU A 38 115.82 7.20 56.55
CA GLU A 38 117.16 6.60 56.58
C GLU A 38 118.22 7.56 55.99
N GLY A 39 119.37 7.70 56.69
CA GLY A 39 120.48 8.57 56.27
C GLY A 39 120.41 10.04 56.69
N ALA A 40 119.32 10.51 57.33
CA ALA A 40 119.22 11.89 57.81
C ALA A 40 120.05 12.18 59.09
N GLU A 41 120.47 13.43 59.31
CA GLU A 41 121.08 13.89 60.58
C GLU A 41 120.00 14.25 61.61
N ILE A 42 120.18 13.79 62.85
CA ILE A 42 119.29 14.03 63.99
C ILE A 42 120.06 14.57 65.22
N THR A 43 119.39 15.38 66.03
CA THR A 43 119.95 16.13 67.17
C THR A 43 119.11 15.92 68.43
N ALA A 44 119.78 15.79 69.59
CA ALA A 44 119.16 15.62 70.89
C ALA A 44 118.83 16.97 71.52
N ASP A 45 117.55 17.35 71.52
CA ASP A 45 117.09 18.55 72.22
C ASP A 45 116.97 18.27 73.72
N THR A 46 117.87 18.89 74.49
CA THR A 46 117.93 18.85 75.95
C THR A 46 117.55 20.19 76.60
N SER A 47 116.86 21.07 75.88
CA SER A 47 116.44 22.40 76.39
C SER A 47 115.50 22.34 77.61
N LEU A 48 114.88 21.19 77.88
CA LEU A 48 113.98 20.93 79.00
C LEU A 48 114.62 20.16 80.17
N VAL A 49 115.92 19.81 80.10
CA VAL A 49 116.66 19.24 81.23
C VAL A 49 116.83 20.30 82.33
N PRO A 50 116.61 19.99 83.63
CA PRO A 50 116.70 20.98 84.72
C PRO A 50 118.07 21.68 84.77
N LYS A 51 118.07 23.01 84.82
CA LYS A 51 119.29 23.84 84.66
C LYS A 51 120.31 23.73 85.80
N ASP A 52 119.92 23.17 86.95
CA ASP A 52 120.82 22.84 88.05
C ASP A 52 121.65 21.56 87.79
N LYS A 53 121.33 20.80 86.73
CA LYS A 53 121.99 19.57 86.33
C LYS A 53 122.89 19.81 85.11
N GLU A 54 124.21 19.75 85.30
CA GLU A 54 125.14 19.72 84.16
C GLU A 54 125.08 18.36 83.45
N ILE A 55 124.98 18.36 82.12
CA ILE A 55 125.00 17.16 81.29
C ILE A 55 126.43 16.61 81.21
N ASP A 56 126.56 15.30 81.35
CA ASP A 56 127.82 14.55 81.27
C ASP A 56 127.97 13.86 79.91
N SER A 57 126.94 13.14 79.44
CA SER A 57 127.01 12.40 78.18
C SER A 57 125.67 12.21 77.45
N TYR A 58 125.77 11.87 76.15
CA TYR A 58 124.67 11.56 75.25
C TYR A 58 124.93 10.20 74.59
N GLN A 59 123.98 9.27 74.65
CA GLN A 59 124.05 7.95 74.02
C GLN A 59 122.78 7.70 73.19
N TRP A 60 122.93 7.34 71.91
CA TRP A 60 121.81 7.09 71.01
C TRP A 60 121.58 5.59 70.85
N PHE A 61 120.32 5.17 70.79
CA PHE A 61 119.94 3.77 70.67
C PHE A 61 118.90 3.55 69.58
N SER A 62 119.08 2.52 68.76
CA SER A 62 117.97 1.91 68.03
C SER A 62 117.26 0.92 68.96
N VAL A 63 115.94 1.04 69.03
CA VAL A 63 115.07 0.21 69.87
C VAL A 63 114.32 -0.80 68.99
N GLU A 64 114.50 -2.08 69.31
CA GLU A 64 113.89 -3.19 68.60
C GLU A 64 113.29 -4.15 69.65
N GLY A 65 111.99 -4.00 69.90
CA GLY A 65 111.34 -4.58 71.09
C GLY A 65 111.79 -3.88 72.38
N GLU A 66 112.27 -4.67 73.34
CA GLU A 66 112.92 -4.16 74.57
C GLU A 66 114.44 -3.98 74.42
N ASN A 67 115.04 -4.52 73.36
CA ASN A 67 116.48 -4.40 73.13
C ASN A 67 116.84 -2.99 72.66
N GLN A 68 117.81 -2.37 73.34
CA GLN A 68 118.40 -1.09 72.94
C GLN A 68 119.84 -1.33 72.49
N THR A 69 120.09 -1.16 71.18
CA THR A 69 121.45 -1.25 70.62
C THR A 69 122.00 0.16 70.47
N GLN A 70 123.16 0.44 71.06
CA GLN A 70 123.76 1.77 70.98
C GLN A 70 124.28 2.05 69.56
N ILE A 71 123.73 3.08 68.90
CA ILE A 71 124.04 3.46 67.52
C ILE A 71 124.94 4.71 67.42
N GLY A 72 125.20 5.40 68.53
CA GLY A 72 126.12 6.53 68.57
C GLY A 72 126.30 7.16 69.95
N VAL A 73 127.18 8.16 70.01
CA VAL A 73 127.42 9.04 71.16
C VAL A 73 127.55 10.49 70.71
N GLY A 74 127.22 11.42 71.60
CA GLY A 74 127.28 12.86 71.35
C GLY A 74 125.93 13.49 71.03
N HIS A 75 125.89 14.82 70.97
CA HIS A 75 124.65 15.61 70.85
C HIS A 75 123.90 15.42 69.50
N LYS A 76 124.58 14.87 68.48
CA LYS A 76 124.06 14.64 67.12
C LYS A 76 124.56 13.30 66.56
N ILE A 77 123.75 12.66 65.72
CA ILE A 77 124.16 11.51 64.87
C ILE A 77 123.49 11.58 63.50
N SER A 78 124.02 10.86 62.50
CA SER A 78 123.22 10.48 61.32
C SER A 78 122.54 9.13 61.56
N ILE A 79 121.30 8.99 61.11
CA ILE A 79 120.54 7.73 61.14
C ILE A 79 121.27 6.70 60.27
N PRO A 80 121.82 5.61 60.85
CA PRO A 80 122.52 4.60 60.08
C PRO A 80 121.54 3.73 59.29
N ALA A 81 122.01 3.15 58.19
CA ALA A 81 121.18 2.32 57.30
C ALA A 81 120.49 1.13 58.01
N GLY A 82 121.07 0.62 59.09
CA GLY A 82 120.48 -0.46 59.91
C GLY A 82 119.29 -0.06 60.80
N ALA A 83 118.85 1.21 60.77
CA ALA A 83 117.77 1.73 61.61
C ALA A 83 116.44 1.99 60.85
N ALA A 84 116.32 1.58 59.59
CA ALA A 84 115.07 1.65 58.82
C ALA A 84 113.93 0.88 59.50
N ASP A 85 112.73 1.46 59.52
CA ASP A 85 111.52 0.97 60.22
C ASP A 85 111.67 0.65 61.73
N LYS A 86 112.82 1.00 62.34
CA LYS A 86 113.07 0.89 63.79
C LYS A 86 112.78 2.21 64.49
N ALA A 87 112.56 2.12 65.79
CA ALA A 87 112.48 3.30 66.66
C ALA A 87 113.88 3.76 67.08
N ILE A 88 114.13 5.06 67.09
CA ILE A 88 115.35 5.66 67.67
C ILE A 88 114.98 6.43 68.94
N ILE A 89 115.81 6.31 69.97
CA ILE A 89 115.78 7.13 71.19
C ILE A 89 117.17 7.67 71.52
N VAL A 90 117.24 8.77 72.28
CA VAL A 90 118.48 9.26 72.90
C VAL A 90 118.37 9.23 74.41
N LYS A 91 119.44 8.78 75.07
CA LYS A 91 119.65 8.87 76.52
C LYS A 91 120.66 9.97 76.81
N VAL A 92 120.38 10.77 77.83
CA VAL A 92 121.19 11.90 78.28
C VAL A 92 121.42 11.75 79.77
N THR A 93 122.67 11.69 80.19
CA THR A 93 123.05 11.46 81.59
C THR A 93 123.73 12.72 82.13
N THR A 94 123.34 13.15 83.33
CA THR A 94 123.90 14.33 84.03
C THR A 94 124.99 13.95 85.02
N LYS A 95 125.86 14.90 85.40
CA LYS A 95 127.05 14.64 86.25
C LYS A 95 126.74 14.14 87.66
N ASP A 96 125.50 14.30 88.13
CA ASP A 96 125.02 13.73 89.39
C ASP A 96 124.49 12.29 89.25
N GLY A 97 124.53 11.72 88.04
CA GLY A 97 124.10 10.36 87.72
C GLY A 97 122.64 10.23 87.24
N THR A 98 121.89 11.33 87.11
CA THR A 98 120.50 11.25 86.64
C THR A 98 120.44 10.99 85.13
N GLU A 99 119.59 10.06 84.68
CA GLU A 99 119.41 9.73 83.25
C GLU A 99 118.03 10.15 82.73
N TYR A 100 118.00 10.73 81.53
CA TYR A 100 116.79 11.15 80.83
C TYR A 100 116.74 10.52 79.43
N LEU A 101 115.58 9.97 79.05
CA LEU A 101 115.35 9.34 77.75
C LEU A 101 114.42 10.20 76.89
N SER A 102 114.46 10.00 75.57
CA SER A 102 113.50 10.59 74.63
C SER A 102 112.39 9.65 74.22
N ASP A 103 111.31 10.23 73.68
CA ASP A 103 110.28 9.47 72.95
C ASP A 103 110.88 8.77 71.71
N LYS A 104 110.22 7.70 71.26
CA LYS A 104 110.61 6.88 70.09
C LYS A 104 110.29 7.59 68.77
N MET A 105 111.28 7.74 67.89
CA MET A 105 111.10 8.22 66.51
C MET A 105 111.15 7.03 65.52
N ILE A 106 110.07 6.77 64.77
CA ILE A 106 109.97 5.72 63.73
C ILE A 106 110.46 6.25 62.37
N VAL A 107 111.27 5.47 61.65
CA VAL A 107 111.84 5.81 60.33
C VAL A 107 111.03 5.17 59.18
N HIS A 108 110.78 5.85 58.04
CA HIS A 108 109.87 5.37 56.95
C HIS A 108 110.44 5.41 55.51
N THR A 109 109.76 4.74 54.55
CA THR A 109 110.29 4.47 53.18
C THR A 109 109.44 4.82 51.91
N THR A 110 108.09 4.87 51.88
CA THR A 110 107.27 5.07 50.60
C THR A 110 105.89 5.79 50.73
N LEU A 111 105.16 6.05 49.61
CA LEU A 111 103.85 6.79 49.50
C LEU A 111 102.61 5.85 49.41
N GLN A 112 101.38 6.33 49.70
CA GLN A 112 100.11 5.55 49.71
C GLN A 112 99.01 6.05 48.73
N VAL A 113 97.94 5.25 48.50
CA VAL A 113 96.77 5.54 47.62
C VAL A 113 95.44 5.22 48.32
N ALA A 114 94.38 5.99 48.05
CA ALA A 114 93.03 5.78 48.56
C ALA A 114 91.93 5.97 47.48
N GLY A 115 90.69 5.52 47.76
CA GLY A 115 89.49 5.76 46.95
C GLY A 115 88.60 4.53 46.76
N ASN A 116 87.67 4.60 45.80
CA ASN A 116 86.75 3.51 45.45
C ASN A 116 87.42 2.53 44.47
N THR A 117 87.66 1.30 44.93
CA THR A 117 88.46 0.27 44.23
C THR A 117 87.71 -0.58 43.20
N TYR A 118 86.49 -0.23 42.79
CA TYR A 118 85.72 -0.95 41.76
C TYR A 118 85.74 -0.24 40.40
N VAL A 119 85.38 -0.93 39.31
CA VAL A 119 85.29 -0.36 37.95
C VAL A 119 84.30 0.80 37.88
N ASN A 120 84.67 1.88 37.20
CA ASN A 120 84.00 3.20 37.23
C ASN A 120 84.09 3.94 38.59
N GLY A 121 84.71 3.36 39.62
CA GLY A 121 85.13 4.02 40.86
C GLY A 121 86.25 5.05 40.61
N LYS A 122 86.75 5.70 41.66
CA LYS A 122 87.70 6.83 41.61
C LYS A 122 88.76 6.71 42.71
N ILE A 123 90.05 6.84 42.36
CA ILE A 123 91.20 6.69 43.28
C ILE A 123 92.24 7.82 43.13
N TYR A 124 93.00 8.11 44.19
CA TYR A 124 93.98 9.22 44.29
C TYR A 124 95.12 8.96 45.32
N PRO A 125 96.34 9.55 45.16
CA PRO A 125 97.44 9.42 46.12
C PRO A 125 97.30 10.28 47.39
N GLU A 126 97.78 9.76 48.52
CA GLU A 126 97.79 10.45 49.82
C GLU A 126 99.10 11.21 50.09
N ILE A 127 99.16 12.48 49.70
CA ILE A 127 100.38 13.32 49.81
C ILE A 127 100.48 14.03 51.17
N ASN A 128 99.38 14.11 51.93
CA ASN A 128 99.31 14.89 53.18
C ASN A 128 100.18 14.34 54.32
N ASN A 129 100.62 13.09 54.24
CA ASN A 129 101.27 12.37 55.33
C ASN A 129 102.82 12.48 55.31
N LEU A 130 103.38 13.35 54.45
CA LEU A 130 104.82 13.58 54.31
C LEU A 130 105.26 14.87 55.02
N ASN A 131 106.41 14.86 55.72
CA ASN A 131 106.97 16.02 56.41
C ASN A 131 108.48 16.21 56.10
N PRO A 132 108.93 17.38 55.61
CA PRO A 132 108.12 18.50 55.11
C PRO A 132 107.29 18.11 53.88
N LYS A 133 106.09 18.67 53.75
CA LYS A 133 105.13 18.33 52.69
C LYS A 133 105.60 18.84 51.31
N PRO A 134 105.82 17.96 50.31
CA PRO A 134 106.25 18.37 48.97
C PRO A 134 105.08 18.86 48.09
N VAL A 135 105.37 19.77 47.15
CA VAL A 135 104.46 20.19 46.07
C VAL A 135 104.70 19.32 44.84
N MET A 136 103.64 18.75 44.27
CA MET A 136 103.69 17.83 43.13
C MET A 136 103.42 18.53 41.79
N LYS A 137 104.25 18.21 40.79
CA LYS A 137 104.21 18.75 39.43
C LYS A 137 103.42 17.87 38.44
N SER A 138 103.43 16.55 38.62
CA SER A 138 102.76 15.62 37.70
C SER A 138 102.47 14.27 38.36
N TYR A 139 101.42 13.61 37.88
CA TYR A 139 101.05 12.23 38.21
C TYR A 139 101.07 11.37 36.95
N GLN A 140 101.32 10.08 37.10
CA GLN A 140 101.03 9.08 36.08
C GLN A 140 100.63 7.78 36.75
N TRP A 141 99.50 7.22 36.33
CA TRP A 141 99.00 5.93 36.81
C TRP A 141 99.47 4.78 35.91
N TYR A 142 99.72 3.64 36.54
CA TYR A 142 100.16 2.42 35.89
C TYR A 142 99.37 1.23 36.41
N PHE A 143 99.08 0.26 35.54
CA PHE A 143 98.84 -1.10 35.99
C PHE A 143 100.13 -1.63 36.61
N PHE A 144 100.00 -2.30 37.75
CA PHE A 144 101.09 -2.93 38.47
C PHE A 144 100.86 -4.44 38.50
N ASP A 145 101.84 -5.19 38.02
CA ASP A 145 101.80 -6.66 38.02
C ASP A 145 103.22 -7.20 38.17
N ASN A 146 103.43 -8.12 39.11
CA ASN A 146 104.72 -8.79 39.36
C ASN A 146 105.95 -7.84 39.38
N GLY A 147 105.81 -6.67 40.02
CA GLY A 147 106.87 -5.66 40.11
C GLY A 147 107.02 -4.74 38.88
N LYS A 148 106.29 -5.00 37.80
CA LYS A 148 106.35 -4.26 36.53
C LYS A 148 105.21 -3.25 36.42
N LYS A 149 105.55 -2.01 36.02
CA LYS A 149 104.60 -0.93 35.73
C LYS A 149 104.26 -0.91 34.24
N THR A 150 102.97 -0.84 33.90
CA THR A 150 102.48 -0.68 32.52
C THR A 150 101.59 0.56 32.43
N LEU A 151 101.88 1.45 31.49
CA LEU A 151 101.26 2.79 31.39
C LEU A 151 99.73 2.72 31.18
N ILE A 152 98.96 3.37 32.06
CA ILE A 152 97.55 3.69 31.75
C ILE A 152 97.54 4.96 30.90
N LYS A 153 97.35 4.80 29.59
CA LYS A 153 97.48 5.87 28.60
C LYS A 153 96.53 7.04 28.90
N GLY A 154 97.08 8.22 29.16
CA GLY A 154 96.31 9.44 29.46
C GLY A 154 95.90 9.62 30.92
N ALA A 155 96.20 8.66 31.81
CA ALA A 155 95.94 8.79 33.24
C ALA A 155 97.02 9.62 33.95
N THR A 156 97.06 10.92 33.67
CA THR A 156 98.02 11.88 34.23
C THR A 156 97.44 12.76 35.35
N ASN A 157 96.18 12.55 35.70
CA ASN A 157 95.47 13.32 36.73
C ASN A 157 95.75 12.76 38.13
N ILE A 158 95.56 13.60 39.16
CA ILE A 158 95.63 13.17 40.56
C ILE A 158 94.55 12.14 40.91
N GLU A 159 93.38 12.22 40.26
CA GLU A 159 92.29 11.25 40.38
C GLU A 159 92.18 10.41 39.10
N LEU A 160 92.09 9.10 39.25
CA LEU A 160 91.80 8.15 38.17
C LEU A 160 90.43 7.54 38.36
N THR A 161 89.55 7.66 37.35
CA THR A 161 88.39 6.77 37.25
C THR A 161 88.86 5.39 36.81
N VAL A 162 88.60 4.38 37.64
CA VAL A 162 89.05 2.99 37.46
C VAL A 162 88.49 2.44 36.14
N PRO A 163 89.32 2.13 35.14
CA PRO A 163 88.87 1.59 33.86
C PRO A 163 88.49 0.11 33.99
N VAL A 164 87.71 -0.42 33.04
CA VAL A 164 87.26 -1.83 33.08
C VAL A 164 88.44 -2.79 33.07
N GLU A 165 89.50 -2.43 32.35
CA GLU A 165 90.75 -3.16 32.24
C GLU A 165 91.56 -3.23 33.54
N ALA A 166 91.18 -2.47 34.58
CA ALA A 166 91.78 -2.54 35.90
C ALA A 166 91.13 -3.57 36.83
N ALA A 167 89.94 -4.11 36.50
CA ALA A 167 89.24 -5.09 37.32
C ALA A 167 90.16 -6.25 37.73
N GLY A 168 90.23 -6.53 39.04
CA GLY A 168 91.08 -7.60 39.61
C GLY A 168 92.59 -7.37 39.52
N LYS A 169 93.07 -6.19 39.10
CA LYS A 169 94.52 -5.87 38.99
C LYS A 169 94.94 -4.88 40.07
N GLN A 170 96.25 -4.71 40.23
CA GLN A 170 96.80 -3.64 41.06
C GLN A 170 97.14 -2.41 40.21
N LEU A 171 97.01 -1.23 40.81
CA LEU A 171 97.41 0.05 40.23
C LEU A 171 98.45 0.74 41.12
N VAL A 172 99.40 1.46 40.52
CA VAL A 172 100.31 2.37 41.23
C VAL A 172 100.30 3.74 40.57
N VAL A 173 100.62 4.77 41.36
CA VAL A 173 100.84 6.12 40.85
C VAL A 173 102.27 6.56 41.14
N GLU A 174 102.90 7.17 40.14
CA GLU A 174 104.12 7.94 40.32
C GLU A 174 103.75 9.42 40.38
N ALA A 175 104.14 10.08 41.47
CA ALA A 175 104.04 11.52 41.64
C ALA A 175 105.44 12.13 41.60
N LYS A 176 105.64 13.22 40.85
CA LYS A 176 106.92 13.92 40.79
C LYS A 176 106.79 15.31 41.41
N SER A 177 107.70 15.68 42.31
CA SER A 177 107.70 16.99 42.97
C SER A 177 108.40 18.07 42.13
N GLU A 178 108.17 19.34 42.49
CA GLU A 178 108.82 20.48 41.83
C GLU A 178 110.34 20.51 42.02
N ASP A 179 110.86 20.03 43.16
CA ASP A 179 112.30 19.83 43.40
C ASP A 179 112.89 18.59 42.68
N GLY A 180 112.08 17.93 41.85
CA GLY A 180 112.51 16.90 40.90
C GLY A 180 112.53 15.46 41.43
N LYS A 181 112.17 15.24 42.70
CA LYS A 181 112.10 13.90 43.30
C LYS A 181 110.88 13.13 42.80
N ASN A 182 111.01 11.81 42.68
CA ASN A 182 109.93 10.91 42.30
C ASN A 182 109.46 10.12 43.52
N PHE A 183 108.15 10.10 43.74
CA PHE A 183 107.47 9.30 44.75
C PHE A 183 106.66 8.21 44.04
N THR A 184 106.91 6.95 44.37
CA THR A 184 106.08 5.81 43.92
C THR A 184 105.17 5.41 45.07
N SER A 185 103.89 5.22 44.77
CA SER A 185 102.95 4.66 45.73
C SER A 185 103.12 3.15 45.91
N THR A 186 102.66 2.64 47.06
CA THR A 186 102.25 1.24 47.20
C THR A 186 101.21 0.86 46.12
N PRO A 187 101.15 -0.42 45.69
CA PRO A 187 100.10 -0.89 44.80
C PRO A 187 98.74 -0.99 45.52
N ILE A 188 97.69 -0.45 44.91
CA ILE A 188 96.29 -0.61 45.35
C ILE A 188 95.58 -1.65 44.48
N SER A 189 94.95 -2.65 45.10
CA SER A 189 94.14 -3.65 44.39
C SER A 189 92.79 -3.08 43.97
N ILE A 190 92.32 -3.46 42.79
CA ILE A 190 91.00 -3.16 42.24
C ILE A 190 90.13 -4.40 42.29
N ASP A 191 88.88 -4.24 42.69
CA ASP A 191 87.87 -5.28 42.82
C ASP A 191 87.66 -6.00 41.48
N ALA A 192 87.44 -7.31 41.53
CA ALA A 192 87.07 -8.09 40.35
C ALA A 192 85.57 -7.93 40.04
N LEU A 193 85.23 -7.85 38.75
CA LEU A 193 83.83 -7.74 38.29
C LEU A 193 83.00 -8.96 38.69
N GLN A 194 81.82 -8.73 39.26
CA GLN A 194 80.82 -9.76 39.61
C GLN A 194 79.56 -9.59 38.76
N LEU A 195 79.60 -10.07 37.51
CA LEU A 195 78.52 -9.82 36.56
C LEU A 195 77.21 -10.52 36.94
N LYS A 196 76.12 -9.74 37.04
CA LYS A 196 74.75 -10.20 37.22
C LYS A 196 73.89 -9.76 36.04
N LEU A 197 73.02 -10.66 35.57
CA LEU A 197 72.03 -10.39 34.53
C LEU A 197 70.66 -10.13 35.16
N ASP A 198 69.90 -9.22 34.57
CA ASP A 198 68.53 -8.88 34.95
C ASP A 198 67.60 -9.01 33.72
N PRO A 199 66.61 -9.93 33.73
CA PRO A 199 66.30 -10.89 34.79
C PRO A 199 67.38 -11.98 34.94
N ASP A 200 67.48 -12.57 36.14
CA ASP A 200 68.47 -13.60 36.45
C ASP A 200 68.19 -14.91 35.66
N PRO A 201 69.10 -15.33 34.76
CA PRO A 201 68.92 -16.49 33.89
C PRO A 201 68.96 -17.84 34.64
N SER A 202 69.40 -17.86 35.90
CA SER A 202 69.33 -19.05 36.76
C SER A 202 67.92 -19.26 37.36
N ILE A 203 67.08 -18.22 37.35
CA ILE A 203 65.71 -18.23 37.89
C ILE A 203 64.69 -18.17 36.74
N THR A 204 64.92 -17.33 35.74
CA THR A 204 64.02 -17.11 34.59
C THR A 204 64.83 -17.25 33.29
N PRO A 205 64.55 -18.26 32.44
CA PRO A 205 65.26 -18.42 31.17
C PRO A 205 65.19 -17.17 30.29
N LEU A 206 66.20 -16.96 29.44
CA LEU A 206 66.24 -15.81 28.54
C LEU A 206 65.01 -15.79 27.63
N GLN A 207 64.35 -14.64 27.58
CA GLN A 207 63.20 -14.45 26.72
C GLN A 207 63.64 -14.30 25.26
N ILE A 208 62.92 -14.96 24.38
CA ILE A 208 63.02 -14.76 22.93
C ILE A 208 61.62 -14.42 22.40
N ASN A 209 61.55 -13.80 21.23
CA ASN A 209 60.30 -13.52 20.51
C ASN A 209 60.30 -14.27 19.18
N GLY A 210 59.14 -14.34 18.53
CA GLY A 210 58.98 -14.95 17.19
C GLY A 210 58.40 -16.36 17.18
N TYR A 211 57.85 -16.84 18.30
CA TYR A 211 57.21 -18.16 18.42
C TYR A 211 55.74 -18.05 18.89
N SER A 212 54.97 -19.12 18.72
CA SER A 212 53.55 -19.18 19.06
C SER A 212 53.30 -19.24 20.58
N PRO A 213 52.09 -18.92 21.08
CA PRO A 213 51.74 -19.09 22.49
C PRO A 213 51.94 -20.52 23.03
N GLU A 214 51.90 -21.52 22.15
CA GLU A 214 52.10 -22.95 22.46
C GLU A 214 53.58 -23.39 22.36
N LYS A 215 54.52 -22.43 22.28
CA LYS A 215 55.98 -22.65 22.23
C LYS A 215 56.49 -23.40 20.99
N PHE A 216 55.86 -23.18 19.83
CA PHE A 216 56.32 -23.72 18.54
C PHE A 216 56.55 -22.65 17.45
N VAL A 217 57.26 -23.04 16.39
CA VAL A 217 57.61 -22.28 15.18
C VAL A 217 57.61 -23.18 13.95
N LEU A 218 57.61 -22.61 12.74
CA LEU A 218 57.78 -23.36 11.50
C LEU A 218 59.14 -23.11 10.84
N PRO A 219 59.57 -24.00 9.93
CA PRO A 219 60.62 -23.70 8.97
C PRO A 219 60.36 -22.37 8.25
N GLY A 220 61.31 -21.45 8.27
CA GLY A 220 61.20 -20.10 7.72
C GLY A 220 60.83 -18.98 8.72
N ASP A 221 60.30 -19.29 9.90
CA ASP A 221 60.04 -18.29 10.96
C ASP A 221 61.36 -17.66 11.48
N THR A 222 61.27 -16.48 12.09
CA THR A 222 62.43 -15.75 12.63
C THR A 222 62.28 -15.51 14.13
N LEU A 223 63.23 -16.03 14.90
CA LEU A 223 63.35 -15.84 16.34
C LEU A 223 64.30 -14.66 16.63
N SER A 224 64.07 -13.96 17.76
CA SER A 224 64.91 -12.84 18.21
C SER A 224 65.10 -12.83 19.72
N VAL A 225 66.30 -12.56 20.21
CA VAL A 225 66.61 -12.54 21.65
C VAL A 225 66.23 -11.22 22.30
N VAL A 226 65.54 -11.27 23.45
CA VAL A 226 65.37 -10.11 24.33
C VAL A 226 66.66 -9.95 25.13
N THR A 227 67.37 -8.84 24.93
CA THR A 227 68.70 -8.64 25.52
C THR A 227 68.57 -8.27 27.00
N PRO A 228 69.19 -9.03 27.93
CA PRO A 228 69.12 -8.76 29.37
C PRO A 228 70.01 -7.56 29.77
N THR A 229 69.66 -6.91 30.87
CA THR A 229 70.50 -5.84 31.46
C THR A 229 71.63 -6.47 32.29
N VAL A 230 72.79 -5.82 32.37
CA VAL A 230 74.00 -6.38 32.99
C VAL A 230 74.58 -5.40 34.01
N LYS A 231 74.89 -5.90 35.21
CA LYS A 231 75.41 -5.10 36.34
C LYS A 231 76.64 -5.75 36.96
N ASP A 232 77.49 -4.95 37.60
CA ASP A 232 78.56 -5.42 38.48
C ASP A 232 78.05 -5.46 39.92
N ASP A 233 77.60 -6.64 40.35
CA ASP A 233 76.76 -6.87 41.52
C ASP A 233 75.51 -5.96 41.53
N THR A 234 75.57 -4.82 42.23
CA THR A 234 74.51 -3.83 42.39
C THR A 234 74.81 -2.54 41.61
N ARG A 235 76.00 -2.42 41.01
CA ARG A 235 76.49 -1.24 40.30
C ARG A 235 76.17 -1.32 38.82
N ASP A 236 75.67 -0.23 38.24
CA ASP A 236 75.39 -0.16 36.81
C ASP A 236 76.68 -0.07 35.99
N LEU A 237 76.75 -0.86 34.92
CA LEU A 237 77.78 -0.78 33.90
C LEU A 237 77.27 0.07 32.73
N LYS A 238 78.18 0.75 32.03
CA LYS A 238 77.79 1.51 30.83
C LYS A 238 77.55 0.55 29.67
N ALA A 239 76.61 0.86 28.78
CA ALA A 239 76.22 -0.05 27.69
C ALA A 239 77.41 -0.40 26.77
N GLU A 240 78.32 0.54 26.51
CA GLU A 240 79.53 0.34 25.72
C GLU A 240 80.60 -0.53 26.41
N GLN A 241 80.45 -0.83 27.71
CA GLN A 241 81.32 -1.75 28.45
C GLN A 241 80.84 -3.21 28.35
N VAL A 242 79.63 -3.44 27.84
CA VAL A 242 78.97 -4.75 27.78
C VAL A 242 78.90 -5.23 26.34
N SER A 243 79.32 -6.48 26.10
CA SER A 243 79.23 -7.14 24.80
C SER A 243 78.50 -8.48 24.91
N TYR A 244 77.77 -8.85 23.86
CA TYR A 244 76.93 -10.05 23.83
C TYR A 244 77.36 -10.95 22.66
N ALA A 245 77.63 -12.22 22.94
CA ALA A 245 77.84 -13.25 21.94
C ALA A 245 76.66 -14.23 21.97
N TYR A 246 75.96 -14.35 20.85
CA TYR A 246 74.83 -15.27 20.68
C TYR A 246 75.30 -16.51 19.92
N GLN A 247 74.74 -17.67 20.26
CA GLN A 247 74.88 -18.89 19.47
C GLN A 247 73.56 -19.65 19.51
N TRP A 248 72.88 -19.74 18.38
CA TRP A 248 71.68 -20.57 18.26
C TRP A 248 72.07 -22.03 18.16
N MET A 249 71.28 -22.87 18.82
CA MET A 249 71.54 -24.29 18.98
C MET A 249 70.24 -25.07 18.77
N TYR A 250 70.39 -26.37 18.53
CA TYR A 250 69.27 -27.30 18.52
C TYR A 250 69.54 -28.46 19.49
N LYS A 251 68.47 -28.92 20.15
CA LYS A 251 68.51 -29.97 21.17
C LYS A 251 68.17 -31.32 20.55
N MET A 252 69.12 -32.26 20.59
CA MET A 252 68.92 -33.66 20.17
C MET A 252 69.06 -34.59 21.39
N GLY A 253 67.95 -35.22 21.80
CA GLY A 253 67.90 -35.93 23.08
C GLY A 253 68.19 -34.96 24.24
N ASP A 254 69.17 -35.28 25.08
CA ASP A 254 69.68 -34.40 26.15
C ASP A 254 70.89 -33.55 25.74
N SER A 255 71.36 -33.67 24.49
CA SER A 255 72.51 -32.94 23.97
C SER A 255 72.11 -31.67 23.20
N TYR A 256 73.00 -30.68 23.18
CA TYR A 256 72.85 -29.46 22.39
C TYR A 256 73.92 -29.41 21.30
N SER A 257 73.53 -29.06 20.07
CA SER A 257 74.41 -28.88 18.92
C SER A 257 74.31 -27.47 18.36
N PHE A 258 75.44 -26.88 17.97
CA PHE A 258 75.46 -25.53 17.38
C PHE A 258 74.86 -25.52 15.98
N ILE A 259 74.10 -24.47 15.67
CA ILE A 259 73.65 -24.18 14.31
C ILE A 259 74.73 -23.33 13.65
N SER A 260 75.33 -23.86 12.57
CA SER A 260 76.48 -23.23 11.90
C SER A 260 76.14 -21.83 11.40
N GLY A 261 77.00 -20.85 11.70
CA GLY A 261 76.82 -19.44 11.32
C GLY A 261 75.73 -18.67 12.06
N ALA A 262 74.92 -19.32 12.92
CA ALA A 262 73.81 -18.68 13.61
C ALA A 262 74.26 -17.99 14.91
N THR A 263 75.03 -16.89 14.78
CA THR A 263 75.61 -16.14 15.91
C THR A 263 75.01 -14.74 16.13
N GLY A 264 73.92 -14.42 15.43
CA GLY A 264 73.22 -13.14 15.57
C GLY A 264 72.21 -13.13 16.72
N ALA A 265 71.81 -11.94 17.16
CA ALA A 265 70.68 -11.73 18.08
C ALA A 265 69.31 -12.15 17.48
N THR A 266 69.28 -12.48 16.19
CA THR A 266 68.13 -13.06 15.49
C THR A 266 68.56 -14.32 14.73
N TYR A 267 67.61 -15.23 14.51
CA TYR A 267 67.82 -16.45 13.75
C TYR A 267 66.58 -16.76 12.91
N LYS A 268 66.77 -16.82 11.59
CA LYS A 268 65.77 -17.34 10.67
C LYS A 268 65.95 -18.85 10.54
N ILE A 269 64.91 -19.59 10.86
CA ILE A 269 64.88 -21.05 10.80
C ILE A 269 64.94 -21.46 9.32
N PRO A 270 65.85 -22.34 8.90
CA PRO A 270 65.89 -22.88 7.54
C PRO A 270 64.58 -23.55 7.14
N THR A 271 64.23 -23.51 5.85
CA THR A 271 62.99 -24.12 5.32
C THR A 271 63.02 -25.66 5.34
N ASP A 272 64.21 -26.25 5.43
CA ASP A 272 64.52 -27.68 5.52
C ASP A 272 64.82 -28.13 6.97
N ALA A 273 64.53 -27.29 7.98
CA ALA A 273 64.88 -27.56 9.38
C ALA A 273 64.36 -28.91 9.90
N LEU A 274 63.15 -29.34 9.51
CA LEU A 274 62.57 -30.61 9.93
C LEU A 274 63.26 -31.82 9.26
N GLU A 275 63.63 -31.70 7.99
CA GLU A 275 64.39 -32.73 7.25
C GLU A 275 65.78 -32.92 7.88
N ASN A 276 66.40 -31.83 8.32
CA ASN A 276 67.69 -31.80 9.03
C ASN A 276 67.59 -32.08 10.56
N GLN A 277 66.44 -32.52 11.07
CA GLN A 277 66.19 -32.83 12.50
C GLN A 277 66.41 -31.64 13.47
N ILE A 278 66.39 -30.41 12.97
CA ILE A 278 66.48 -29.16 13.74
C ILE A 278 65.08 -28.87 14.34
N ASN A 279 64.66 -29.69 15.31
CA ASN A 279 63.29 -29.69 15.84
C ASN A 279 63.10 -28.97 17.19
N LYS A 280 64.17 -28.61 17.90
CA LYS A 280 64.10 -27.95 19.22
C LYS A 280 65.15 -26.87 19.35
N ILE A 281 64.79 -25.62 19.06
CA ILE A 281 65.69 -24.46 19.06
C ILE A 281 65.88 -23.91 20.48
N VAL A 282 67.10 -23.49 20.79
CA VAL A 282 67.46 -22.68 21.96
C VAL A 282 68.58 -21.71 21.58
N VAL A 283 68.67 -20.55 22.21
CA VAL A 283 69.85 -19.67 22.08
C VAL A 283 70.70 -19.74 23.35
N ARG A 284 72.03 -19.80 23.16
CA ARG A 284 73.03 -19.57 24.19
C ARG A 284 73.53 -18.12 24.06
N VAL A 285 73.56 -17.39 25.17
CA VAL A 285 74.10 -16.03 25.24
C VAL A 285 75.25 -16.00 26.24
N ILE A 286 76.39 -15.45 25.82
CA ILE A 286 77.51 -15.09 26.69
C ILE A 286 77.57 -13.57 26.76
N VAL A 287 77.80 -13.04 27.95
CA VAL A 287 77.97 -11.61 28.20
C VAL A 287 79.40 -11.37 28.64
N THR A 288 80.10 -10.42 28.02
CA THR A 288 81.49 -10.11 28.32
C THR A 288 81.67 -8.63 28.62
N VAL A 289 82.34 -8.32 29.73
CA VAL A 289 82.66 -6.97 30.21
C VAL A 289 84.16 -6.89 30.46
N GLY A 290 84.87 -6.17 29.60
CA GLY A 290 86.34 -6.20 29.58
C GLY A 290 86.86 -7.61 29.29
N THR A 291 87.50 -8.24 30.28
CA THR A 291 87.97 -9.64 30.22
C THR A 291 87.13 -10.61 31.05
N THR A 292 86.06 -10.15 31.70
CA THR A 292 85.19 -10.99 32.54
C THR A 292 83.98 -11.44 31.74
N GLU A 293 83.73 -12.75 31.69
CA GLU A 293 82.51 -13.33 31.11
C GLU A 293 81.51 -13.72 32.19
N ALA A 294 80.24 -13.43 31.98
CA ALA A 294 79.15 -14.05 32.74
C ALA A 294 78.89 -15.47 32.19
N GLY A 295 78.40 -16.36 33.06
CA GLY A 295 78.11 -17.74 32.68
C GLY A 295 77.11 -17.84 31.51
N PRO A 296 77.23 -18.88 30.66
CA PRO A 296 76.38 -19.02 29.50
C PRO A 296 74.92 -19.19 29.91
N SER A 297 74.09 -18.27 29.41
CA SER A 297 72.67 -18.19 29.71
C SER A 297 71.87 -18.74 28.53
N TYR A 298 70.78 -19.45 28.80
CA TYR A 298 69.98 -20.12 27.77
C TYR A 298 68.55 -19.59 27.74
N SER A 299 67.93 -19.60 26.57
CA SER A 299 66.49 -19.37 26.45
C SER A 299 65.67 -20.59 26.86
N GLU A 300 64.35 -20.43 26.90
CA GLU A 300 63.46 -21.58 26.77
C GLU A 300 63.71 -22.31 25.43
N VAL A 301 63.33 -23.60 25.40
CA VAL A 301 63.35 -24.42 24.17
C VAL A 301 62.04 -24.20 23.41
N VAL A 302 62.15 -23.94 22.11
CA VAL A 302 61.01 -23.77 21.19
C VAL A 302 61.01 -24.90 20.16
N GLU A 303 59.86 -25.52 19.93
CA GLU A 303 59.73 -26.67 19.02
C GLU A 303 59.47 -26.23 17.57
N VAL A 304 60.21 -26.78 16.60
CA VAL A 304 59.92 -26.59 15.17
C VAL A 304 58.97 -27.70 14.73
N ALA A 305 57.79 -27.36 14.21
CA ALA A 305 56.79 -28.34 13.80
C ALA A 305 55.78 -27.79 12.77
N ASN A 306 55.45 -28.59 11.74
CA ASN A 306 54.36 -28.29 10.80
C ASN A 306 52.97 -28.74 11.30
N ASN A 307 52.93 -29.73 12.21
CA ASN A 307 51.72 -30.36 12.75
C ASN A 307 50.57 -29.37 13.06
N PRO A 308 50.77 -28.24 13.78
CA PRO A 308 49.66 -27.34 14.11
C PRO A 308 48.95 -26.72 12.89
N ALA A 309 49.68 -26.46 11.80
CA ALA A 309 49.09 -25.96 10.56
C ALA A 309 48.40 -27.09 9.77
N GLU A 310 49.03 -28.26 9.64
CA GLU A 310 48.48 -29.45 8.96
C GLU A 310 47.22 -29.98 9.65
N GLY A 311 47.22 -30.04 10.98
CA GLY A 311 46.08 -30.42 11.80
C GLY A 311 44.93 -29.42 11.69
N LEU A 312 45.23 -28.11 11.60
CA LEU A 312 44.21 -27.09 11.35
C LEU A 312 43.63 -27.19 9.94
N VAL A 313 44.44 -27.43 8.90
CA VAL A 313 43.96 -27.71 7.54
C VAL A 313 42.96 -28.87 7.59
N LYS A 314 43.33 -29.99 8.20
CA LYS A 314 42.43 -31.15 8.35
C LYS A 314 41.14 -30.80 9.10
N SER A 315 41.20 -30.07 10.22
CA SER A 315 39.98 -29.65 10.94
C SER A 315 39.11 -28.66 10.17
N ILE A 316 39.69 -27.86 9.27
CA ILE A 316 38.94 -26.97 8.36
C ILE A 316 38.28 -27.77 7.22
N ASP A 317 38.95 -28.80 6.68
CA ASP A 317 38.34 -29.71 5.70
C ASP A 317 37.18 -30.50 6.33
N GLU A 318 37.33 -30.92 7.60
CA GLU A 318 36.27 -31.56 8.39
C GLU A 318 35.07 -30.64 8.72
N LEU A 319 35.08 -29.35 8.34
CA LEU A 319 33.86 -28.54 8.33
C LEU A 319 32.89 -28.95 7.21
N LEU A 320 33.38 -29.66 6.18
CA LEU A 320 32.60 -30.06 5.01
C LEU A 320 32.38 -31.58 5.00
N GLU A 321 31.20 -32.01 4.57
CA GLU A 321 30.87 -33.42 4.34
C GLU A 321 30.02 -33.62 3.08
N GLY A 322 29.98 -34.86 2.58
CA GLY A 322 29.09 -35.24 1.49
C GLY A 322 27.72 -35.64 2.03
N ASN A 323 26.64 -34.99 1.54
CA ASN A 323 25.28 -35.39 1.87
C ASN A 323 24.80 -36.62 1.06
N SER A 324 23.58 -37.09 1.32
CA SER A 324 22.95 -38.21 0.60
C SER A 324 22.80 -38.00 -0.91
N ASN A 325 22.81 -36.75 -1.39
CA ASN A 325 22.81 -36.39 -2.80
C ASN A 325 24.24 -36.25 -3.39
N LYS A 326 25.29 -36.65 -2.66
CA LYS A 326 26.70 -36.47 -3.04
C LYS A 326 27.08 -34.99 -3.31
N ALA A 327 26.35 -34.05 -2.70
CA ALA A 327 26.69 -32.63 -2.68
C ALA A 327 27.50 -32.30 -1.43
N ILE A 328 28.43 -31.36 -1.53
CA ILE A 328 29.20 -30.89 -0.37
C ILE A 328 28.37 -29.88 0.43
N VAL A 329 28.19 -30.18 1.71
CA VAL A 329 27.46 -29.41 2.72
C VAL A 329 28.38 -29.15 3.92
N TYR A 330 28.00 -28.24 4.83
CA TYR A 330 28.65 -28.13 6.13
C TYR A 330 28.24 -29.32 7.02
N LYS A 331 29.20 -29.81 7.80
CA LYS A 331 29.05 -30.93 8.73
C LYS A 331 27.89 -30.71 9.70
N SER A 332 27.01 -31.71 9.81
CA SER A 332 25.78 -31.66 10.59
C SER A 332 26.02 -31.70 12.12
N LEU A 333 26.61 -30.63 12.67
CA LEU A 333 26.84 -30.44 14.10
C LEU A 333 25.65 -29.80 14.83
N GLY A 334 24.76 -29.13 14.09
CA GLY A 334 23.71 -28.27 14.63
C GLY A 334 24.19 -26.84 14.91
N PHE A 335 23.27 -25.87 14.82
CA PHE A 335 23.58 -24.44 14.75
C PHE A 335 24.52 -23.90 15.85
N THR A 336 24.32 -24.28 17.12
CA THR A 336 25.13 -23.78 18.24
C THR A 336 26.53 -24.38 18.22
N GLN A 337 26.63 -25.69 18.03
CA GLN A 337 27.88 -26.44 18.00
C GLN A 337 28.73 -26.05 16.78
N PHE A 338 28.11 -25.82 15.61
CA PHE A 338 28.80 -25.28 14.44
C PHE A 338 29.42 -23.90 14.74
N GLY A 339 28.67 -22.99 15.37
CA GLY A 339 29.21 -21.69 15.80
C GLY A 339 30.36 -21.79 16.81
N ASN A 340 30.32 -22.78 17.72
CA ASN A 340 31.41 -23.07 18.64
C ASN A 340 32.66 -23.60 17.91
N GLU A 341 32.48 -24.49 16.93
CA GLU A 341 33.58 -25.04 16.13
C GLU A 341 34.26 -23.94 15.30
N LEU A 342 33.48 -23.07 14.63
CA LEU A 342 34.05 -21.91 13.94
C LEU A 342 34.84 -20.99 14.87
N THR A 343 34.38 -20.80 16.11
CA THR A 343 35.10 -20.01 17.13
C THR A 343 36.41 -20.70 17.56
N SER A 344 36.39 -22.02 17.74
CA SER A 344 37.57 -22.86 18.03
C SER A 344 38.61 -22.78 16.91
N LEU A 345 38.21 -23.03 15.66
CA LEU A 345 39.10 -22.99 14.49
C LEU A 345 39.63 -21.59 14.21
N THR A 346 38.81 -20.55 14.40
CA THR A 346 39.27 -19.15 14.30
C THR A 346 40.34 -18.85 15.36
N SER A 347 40.14 -19.30 16.60
CA SER A 347 41.09 -19.09 17.69
C SER A 347 42.42 -19.78 17.39
N LYS A 348 42.39 -21.06 16.98
CA LYS A 348 43.57 -21.82 16.51
C LYS A 348 44.29 -21.09 15.38
N TYR A 349 43.57 -20.65 14.34
CA TYR A 349 44.14 -19.88 13.24
C TYR A 349 44.78 -18.57 13.71
N THR A 350 44.14 -17.82 14.60
CA THR A 350 44.70 -16.54 15.08
C THR A 350 46.00 -16.71 15.85
N ALA A 351 46.16 -17.81 16.62
CA ALA A 351 47.35 -18.12 17.41
C ALA A 351 48.60 -18.52 16.58
N LEU A 352 48.42 -18.84 15.30
CA LEU A 352 49.51 -19.19 14.38
C LEU A 352 50.43 -17.99 14.06
N THR A 353 51.72 -18.25 13.82
CA THR A 353 52.68 -17.26 13.29
C THR A 353 52.30 -16.83 11.86
N ALA A 354 52.96 -15.79 11.33
CA ALA A 354 52.68 -15.31 9.97
C ALA A 354 53.01 -16.37 8.90
N ALA A 355 54.11 -17.12 9.06
CA ALA A 355 54.47 -18.21 8.14
C ALA A 355 53.53 -19.42 8.32
N ALA A 356 53.19 -19.78 9.57
CA ALA A 356 52.21 -20.84 9.84
C ALA A 356 50.87 -20.61 9.15
N LYS A 357 50.38 -19.36 9.12
CA LYS A 357 49.14 -18.99 8.42
C LYS A 357 49.20 -19.24 6.91
N THR A 358 50.36 -19.06 6.27
CA THR A 358 50.50 -19.33 4.82
C THR A 358 50.41 -20.82 4.46
N ASN A 359 50.66 -21.71 5.41
CA ASN A 359 50.52 -23.17 5.21
C ASN A 359 49.07 -23.66 5.43
N VAL A 360 48.15 -22.81 5.92
CA VAL A 360 46.71 -23.13 6.04
C VAL A 360 46.01 -22.87 4.70
N THR A 361 46.32 -23.71 3.71
CA THR A 361 45.95 -23.54 2.30
C THR A 361 44.44 -23.50 2.03
N ASN A 362 43.62 -24.02 2.95
CA ASN A 362 42.16 -24.09 2.85
C ASN A 362 41.41 -23.05 3.72
N TYR A 363 42.10 -22.03 4.25
CA TYR A 363 41.50 -21.02 5.15
C TYR A 363 40.26 -20.32 4.57
N ASP A 364 40.13 -20.19 3.24
CA ASP A 364 38.92 -19.63 2.61
C ASP A 364 37.64 -20.44 2.91
N ILE A 365 37.73 -21.73 3.23
CA ILE A 365 36.59 -22.55 3.70
C ILE A 365 36.10 -22.03 5.06
N LEU A 366 37.00 -21.86 6.02
CA LEU A 366 36.69 -21.33 7.36
C LEU A 366 36.16 -19.90 7.26
N LYS A 367 36.81 -19.06 6.46
CA LYS A 367 36.39 -17.67 6.20
C LYS A 367 34.97 -17.59 5.63
N ARG A 368 34.65 -18.44 4.64
CA ARG A 368 33.28 -18.55 4.10
C ARG A 368 32.31 -19.02 5.17
N ALA A 369 32.64 -20.10 5.90
CA ALA A 369 31.76 -20.67 6.92
C ALA A 369 31.40 -19.66 8.03
N ILE A 370 32.33 -18.75 8.36
CA ILE A 370 32.08 -17.63 9.28
C ILE A 370 31.05 -16.64 8.72
N GLU A 371 31.15 -16.26 7.44
CA GLU A 371 30.16 -15.36 6.82
C GLU A 371 28.80 -16.04 6.62
N ASP A 372 28.79 -17.29 6.14
CA ASP A 372 27.58 -18.10 5.98
C ASP A 372 26.86 -18.27 7.33
N TYR A 373 27.59 -18.56 8.41
CA TYR A 373 27.03 -18.62 9.76
C TYR A 373 26.43 -17.28 10.23
N LYS A 374 27.03 -16.12 9.89
CA LYS A 374 26.44 -14.81 10.22
C LYS A 374 25.13 -14.58 9.47
N VAL A 375 25.06 -14.93 8.19
CA VAL A 375 23.85 -14.81 7.36
C VAL A 375 22.72 -15.68 7.95
N VAL A 376 23.01 -16.95 8.20
CA VAL A 376 22.05 -17.92 8.79
C VAL A 376 21.63 -17.49 10.19
N LYS A 377 22.56 -17.03 11.04
CA LYS A 377 22.26 -16.49 12.37
C LYS A 377 21.33 -15.28 12.33
N SER A 378 21.53 -14.38 11.37
CA SER A 378 20.65 -13.21 11.17
C SER A 378 19.23 -13.66 10.82
N LEU A 379 19.09 -14.54 9.83
CA LEU A 379 17.78 -15.06 9.41
C LEU A 379 17.10 -15.87 10.53
N LYS A 380 17.83 -16.71 11.28
CA LYS A 380 17.31 -17.45 12.44
C LYS A 380 16.77 -16.53 13.53
N ASN A 381 17.48 -15.44 13.84
CA ASN A 381 16.99 -14.44 14.79
C ASN A 381 15.69 -13.78 14.28
N GLN A 382 15.60 -13.46 12.98
CA GLN A 382 14.36 -12.90 12.42
C GLN A 382 13.18 -13.89 12.48
N ILE A 383 13.41 -15.20 12.30
CA ILE A 383 12.40 -16.25 12.50
C ILE A 383 11.91 -16.25 13.94
N LEU A 384 12.82 -16.25 14.92
CA LEU A 384 12.48 -16.21 16.35
C LEU A 384 11.68 -14.96 16.74
N GLU A 385 11.96 -13.79 16.17
CA GLU A 385 11.13 -12.60 16.37
C GLU A 385 9.75 -12.71 15.69
N ALA A 386 9.69 -13.27 14.47
CA ALA A 386 8.42 -13.49 13.77
C ALA A 386 7.50 -14.50 14.50
N GLN A 387 8.07 -15.51 15.16
CA GLN A 387 7.31 -16.47 15.98
C GLN A 387 6.55 -15.80 17.13
N LYS A 388 7.08 -14.70 17.71
CA LYS A 388 6.47 -13.94 18.82
C LYS A 388 5.27 -13.08 18.39
N LEU A 389 5.04 -12.87 17.09
CA LEU A 389 3.92 -12.07 16.60
C LEU A 389 2.58 -12.74 16.92
N VAL A 390 1.65 -11.94 17.45
CA VAL A 390 0.29 -12.36 17.85
C VAL A 390 -0.75 -12.08 16.75
N ASP A 391 -0.60 -10.99 16.00
CA ASP A 391 -1.47 -10.70 14.85
C ASP A 391 -1.18 -11.66 13.69
N GLY A 392 -2.17 -12.46 13.30
CA GLY A 392 -2.02 -13.51 12.29
C GLY A 392 -1.64 -12.98 10.91
N THR A 393 -2.18 -11.83 10.50
CA THR A 393 -1.91 -11.25 9.18
C THR A 393 -0.46 -10.78 9.08
N THR A 394 0.00 -10.03 10.07
CA THR A 394 1.37 -9.51 10.18
C THR A 394 2.38 -10.64 10.32
N LYS A 395 2.04 -11.68 11.09
CA LYS A 395 2.83 -12.90 11.22
C LYS A 395 3.04 -13.57 9.86
N ILE A 396 1.96 -13.86 9.13
CA ILE A 396 2.02 -14.48 7.79
C ILE A 396 2.84 -13.61 6.82
N GLN A 397 2.66 -12.29 6.81
CA GLN A 397 3.44 -11.39 5.96
C GLN A 397 4.94 -11.46 6.28
N LYS A 398 5.33 -11.46 7.57
CA LYS A 398 6.74 -11.59 7.94
C LYS A 398 7.31 -12.96 7.57
N PHE A 399 6.56 -14.05 7.76
CA PHE A 399 7.00 -15.39 7.35
C PHE A 399 7.13 -15.54 5.83
N LYS A 400 6.26 -14.91 5.01
CA LYS A 400 6.42 -14.88 3.54
C LYS A 400 7.72 -14.17 3.11
N ALA A 401 8.11 -13.11 3.82
CA ALA A 401 9.39 -12.44 3.58
C ALA A 401 10.58 -13.33 3.99
N LEU A 402 10.48 -14.05 5.11
CA LEU A 402 11.51 -14.97 5.59
C LEU A 402 11.70 -16.18 4.68
N ASP A 403 10.62 -16.74 4.13
CA ASP A 403 10.66 -17.79 3.10
C ASP A 403 11.40 -17.29 1.84
N SER A 404 11.10 -16.05 1.42
CA SER A 404 11.79 -15.38 0.30
C SER A 404 13.26 -15.01 0.59
N GLU A 405 13.67 -14.91 1.86
CA GLU A 405 15.07 -14.75 2.26
C GLU A 405 15.77 -16.13 2.33
N TYR A 406 15.07 -17.17 2.82
CA TYR A 406 15.57 -18.54 2.88
C TYR A 406 15.84 -19.14 1.49
N GLU A 407 14.98 -18.88 0.50
CA GLU A 407 15.18 -19.29 -0.90
C GLU A 407 16.40 -18.62 -1.58
N LYS A 408 16.99 -17.58 -0.98
CA LYS A 408 18.23 -16.96 -1.49
C LYS A 408 19.50 -17.60 -0.91
N LEU A 409 19.38 -18.37 0.17
CA LEU A 409 20.52 -19.08 0.74
C LEU A 409 20.99 -20.14 -0.24
N ASP A 410 22.29 -20.38 -0.32
CA ASP A 410 22.85 -21.52 -1.05
C ASP A 410 22.77 -22.82 -0.21
N LEU A 411 23.04 -23.98 -0.82
CA LEU A 411 22.94 -25.27 -0.12
C LEU A 411 23.84 -25.35 1.13
N LEU A 412 25.03 -24.75 1.10
CA LEU A 412 25.96 -24.76 2.22
C LEU A 412 25.37 -23.94 3.37
N GLN A 413 24.88 -22.73 3.10
CA GLN A 413 24.17 -21.91 4.08
C GLN A 413 22.95 -22.65 4.68
N ARG A 414 22.15 -23.32 3.84
CA ARG A 414 20.98 -24.09 4.32
C ARG A 414 21.33 -25.28 5.21
N SER A 415 22.50 -25.90 5.04
CA SER A 415 22.90 -27.07 5.83
C SER A 415 23.36 -26.74 7.25
N ILE A 416 23.69 -25.47 7.55
CA ILE A 416 24.03 -25.02 8.91
C ILE A 416 22.86 -25.23 9.87
N ASP A 417 21.63 -25.05 9.40
CA ASP A 417 20.43 -25.29 10.20
C ASP A 417 19.20 -25.64 9.36
N MET A 418 18.95 -26.94 9.23
CA MET A 418 17.79 -27.48 8.51
C MET A 418 16.45 -27.22 9.22
N SER A 419 16.41 -26.86 10.52
CA SER A 419 15.14 -26.59 11.22
C SER A 419 14.45 -25.34 10.69
N MET A 420 15.23 -24.35 10.23
CA MET A 420 14.73 -23.04 9.83
C MET A 420 13.66 -23.12 8.74
N TYR A 421 13.77 -24.05 7.79
CA TYR A 421 12.72 -24.25 6.79
C TYR A 421 11.41 -24.73 7.43
N THR A 422 11.49 -25.73 8.31
CA THR A 422 10.34 -26.26 9.06
C THR A 422 9.72 -25.18 9.97
N ASP A 423 10.55 -24.34 10.60
CA ASP A 423 10.11 -23.21 11.42
C ASP A 423 9.38 -22.13 10.59
N ILE A 424 9.89 -21.80 9.39
CA ILE A 424 9.24 -20.89 8.44
C ILE A 424 7.90 -21.45 7.97
N GLN A 425 7.86 -22.71 7.52
CA GLN A 425 6.64 -23.35 7.05
C GLN A 425 5.60 -23.52 8.16
N SER A 426 6.01 -23.81 9.40
CA SER A 426 5.12 -23.81 10.57
C SER A 426 4.57 -22.41 10.86
N GLY A 427 5.36 -21.35 10.65
CA GLY A 427 4.95 -19.95 10.79
C GLY A 427 3.97 -19.47 9.70
N LEU A 428 4.08 -20.02 8.49
CA LEU A 428 3.10 -19.83 7.40
C LEU A 428 1.80 -20.61 7.65
N GLY A 429 1.90 -21.83 8.20
CA GLY A 429 0.78 -22.71 8.50
C GLY A 429 -0.11 -23.01 7.29
N ASN A 430 -1.39 -23.31 7.54
CA ASN A 430 -2.37 -23.56 6.48
C ASN A 430 -2.69 -22.33 5.61
N ALA A 431 -2.15 -21.14 5.91
CA ALA A 431 -2.31 -19.95 5.06
C ALA A 431 -1.44 -19.97 3.78
N SER A 432 -0.63 -21.02 3.59
CA SER A 432 -0.05 -21.37 2.28
C SER A 432 -0.96 -22.28 1.44
N GLN A 433 -2.09 -22.76 1.96
CA GLN A 433 -3.02 -23.55 1.16
C GLN A 433 -3.93 -22.66 0.31
N ASN A 434 -4.42 -23.23 -0.78
CA ASN A 434 -5.25 -22.63 -1.84
C ASN A 434 -6.68 -22.24 -1.38
N THR A 435 -6.83 -21.70 -0.17
CA THR A 435 -8.12 -21.27 0.40
C THR A 435 -8.71 -20.07 -0.32
N ASP A 436 -7.89 -19.06 -0.65
CA ASP A 436 -8.35 -17.86 -1.36
C ASP A 436 -8.88 -18.19 -2.77
N ILE A 437 -8.26 -19.10 -3.53
CA ILE A 437 -8.79 -19.49 -4.84
C ILE A 437 -10.04 -20.38 -4.73
N ALA A 438 -10.14 -21.23 -3.70
CA ALA A 438 -11.37 -21.96 -3.41
C ALA A 438 -12.52 -21.01 -3.02
N GLU A 439 -12.21 -19.96 -2.26
CA GLU A 439 -13.13 -18.90 -1.88
C GLU A 439 -13.55 -18.05 -3.08
N VAL A 440 -12.63 -17.70 -4.00
CA VAL A 440 -12.96 -17.03 -5.28
C VAL A 440 -13.89 -17.90 -6.14
N ILE A 441 -13.67 -19.23 -6.22
CA ILE A 441 -14.57 -20.15 -6.91
C ILE A 441 -15.97 -20.08 -6.32
N GLU A 442 -16.08 -20.14 -4.99
CA GLU A 442 -17.38 -20.10 -4.32
C GLU A 442 -18.06 -18.73 -4.42
N ILE A 443 -17.31 -17.63 -4.36
CA ILE A 443 -17.78 -16.27 -4.64
C ILE A 443 -18.32 -16.18 -6.07
N ASN A 444 -17.61 -16.70 -7.07
CA ASN A 444 -18.03 -16.64 -8.47
C ASN A 444 -19.32 -17.46 -8.70
N LYS A 445 -19.46 -18.64 -8.07
CA LYS A 445 -20.73 -19.38 -8.04
C LYS A 445 -21.86 -18.59 -7.39
N LEU A 446 -21.60 -17.92 -6.26
CA LEU A 446 -22.62 -17.09 -5.59
C LEU A 446 -23.04 -15.89 -6.46
N ILE A 447 -22.11 -15.24 -7.16
CA ILE A 447 -22.41 -14.15 -8.10
C ILE A 447 -23.30 -14.66 -9.25
N LEU A 448 -22.99 -15.82 -9.83
CA LEU A 448 -23.83 -16.46 -10.84
C LEU A 448 -25.21 -16.84 -10.26
N GLY A 449 -25.24 -17.33 -9.02
CA GLY A 449 -26.45 -17.72 -8.27
C GLY A 449 -27.35 -16.58 -7.81
N LEU A 450 -26.97 -15.31 -8.01
CA LEU A 450 -27.88 -14.15 -7.87
C LEU A 450 -29.00 -14.16 -8.93
N LEU A 451 -28.77 -14.87 -10.04
CA LEU A 451 -29.67 -14.98 -11.18
C LEU A 451 -30.27 -16.38 -11.23
N ASP A 452 -31.50 -16.49 -11.76
CA ASP A 452 -32.14 -17.80 -11.89
C ASP A 452 -31.41 -18.69 -12.89
N SER A 453 -31.46 -20.00 -12.64
CA SER A 453 -30.92 -20.99 -13.58
C SER A 453 -31.75 -20.97 -14.86
N LEU A 454 -31.09 -20.79 -16.00
CA LEU A 454 -31.70 -20.97 -17.32
C LEU A 454 -32.22 -22.40 -17.47
N ALA A 455 -33.51 -22.60 -17.21
CA ALA A 455 -34.15 -23.91 -17.31
C ALA A 455 -34.19 -24.36 -18.78
N ASN A 456 -33.73 -25.59 -19.04
CA ASN A 456 -33.85 -26.18 -20.38
C ASN A 456 -35.33 -26.36 -20.73
N GLY A 457 -35.82 -25.65 -21.76
CA GLY A 457 -37.09 -25.93 -22.42
C GLY A 457 -38.24 -24.93 -22.19
N SER A 458 -38.13 -24.00 -21.24
CA SER A 458 -39.14 -22.95 -21.07
C SER A 458 -38.85 -21.76 -21.99
N SER A 459 -39.54 -21.72 -23.12
CA SER A 459 -39.48 -20.58 -24.04
C SER A 459 -39.86 -19.26 -23.35
N TYR A 460 -39.21 -18.17 -23.75
CA TYR A 460 -39.53 -16.76 -23.44
C TYR A 460 -39.09 -16.15 -22.09
N GLU A 461 -38.62 -16.93 -21.11
CA GLU A 461 -38.19 -16.37 -19.81
C GLU A 461 -36.78 -15.73 -19.90
N LEU A 462 -36.75 -14.39 -19.88
CA LEU A 462 -35.52 -13.60 -19.74
C LEU A 462 -34.88 -13.84 -18.36
N VAL A 463 -33.54 -13.76 -18.28
CA VAL A 463 -32.81 -13.96 -17.01
C VAL A 463 -33.30 -12.99 -15.93
N LYS A 464 -33.90 -13.52 -14.86
CA LYS A 464 -34.37 -12.77 -13.67
C LYS A 464 -33.39 -12.91 -12.50
N TYR A 465 -33.58 -12.09 -11.45
CA TYR A 465 -32.96 -12.34 -10.15
C TYR A 465 -33.72 -13.44 -9.40
N LYS A 466 -32.97 -14.39 -8.83
CA LYS A 466 -33.50 -15.58 -8.14
C LYS A 466 -34.22 -15.29 -6.82
N ASN A 467 -33.92 -14.16 -6.20
CA ASN A 467 -34.31 -13.82 -4.84
C ASN A 467 -35.17 -12.55 -4.78
N SER A 468 -35.97 -12.44 -3.72
CA SER A 468 -36.69 -11.22 -3.37
C SER A 468 -35.72 -10.04 -3.24
N LEU A 469 -36.22 -8.79 -3.35
CA LEU A 469 -35.39 -7.59 -3.19
C LEU A 469 -34.58 -7.59 -1.88
N SER A 470 -35.17 -8.05 -0.77
CA SER A 470 -34.52 -8.10 0.54
C SER A 470 -33.44 -9.20 0.61
N ASP A 471 -33.73 -10.37 0.05
CA ASP A 471 -32.78 -11.49 0.09
C ASP A 471 -31.64 -11.30 -0.92
N LEU A 472 -31.91 -10.67 -2.07
CA LEU A 472 -30.88 -10.25 -3.01
C LEU A 472 -29.93 -9.21 -2.36
N GLN A 473 -30.46 -8.24 -1.60
CA GLN A 473 -29.63 -7.30 -0.81
C GLN A 473 -28.72 -8.03 0.19
N LYS A 474 -29.24 -9.00 0.95
CA LYS A 474 -28.46 -9.82 1.89
C LYS A 474 -27.38 -10.62 1.18
N ASN A 475 -27.73 -11.30 0.08
CA ASN A 475 -26.82 -12.15 -0.68
C ASN A 475 -25.67 -11.33 -1.30
N ILE A 476 -25.97 -10.16 -1.86
CA ILE A 476 -24.96 -9.21 -2.35
C ILE A 476 -24.03 -8.77 -1.23
N LYS A 477 -24.56 -8.38 -0.07
CA LYS A 477 -23.74 -7.94 1.07
C LYS A 477 -22.82 -9.07 1.57
N ALA A 478 -23.33 -10.30 1.62
CA ALA A 478 -22.55 -11.48 1.98
C ALA A 478 -21.42 -11.75 0.95
N ILE A 479 -21.70 -11.62 -0.34
CA ILE A 479 -20.68 -11.72 -1.41
C ILE A 479 -19.62 -10.62 -1.25
N GLU A 480 -20.02 -9.36 -1.05
CA GLU A 480 -19.09 -8.24 -0.84
C GLU A 480 -18.21 -8.44 0.40
N ASP A 481 -18.76 -8.96 1.50
CA ASP A 481 -18.00 -9.25 2.72
C ASP A 481 -17.04 -10.44 2.57
N ARG A 482 -17.36 -11.41 1.70
CA ARG A 482 -16.44 -12.50 1.33
C ARG A 482 -15.30 -11.97 0.43
N ILE A 483 -15.63 -11.18 -0.61
CA ILE A 483 -14.64 -10.50 -1.46
C ILE A 483 -13.71 -9.59 -0.63
N ALA A 484 -14.23 -8.91 0.40
CA ALA A 484 -13.44 -8.05 1.26
C ALA A 484 -12.37 -8.80 2.07
N LYS A 485 -12.61 -10.08 2.41
CA LYS A 485 -11.73 -10.95 3.21
C LYS A 485 -10.63 -11.65 2.41
N LEU A 486 -10.79 -11.81 1.10
CA LEU A 486 -9.72 -12.32 0.21
C LEU A 486 -8.44 -11.48 0.38
N SER A 487 -7.27 -12.08 0.15
CA SER A 487 -6.04 -11.28 0.03
C SER A 487 -6.04 -10.42 -1.24
N SER A 488 -5.18 -9.40 -1.27
CA SER A 488 -5.13 -8.39 -2.34
C SER A 488 -4.89 -8.97 -3.75
N GLU A 489 -4.14 -10.08 -3.84
CA GLU A 489 -3.89 -10.82 -5.09
C GLU A 489 -5.21 -11.37 -5.68
N TYR A 490 -5.96 -12.12 -4.89
CA TYR A 490 -7.14 -12.87 -5.35
C TYR A 490 -8.40 -12.03 -5.53
N LYS A 491 -8.50 -10.83 -4.93
CA LYS A 491 -9.59 -9.88 -5.23
C LYS A 491 -9.70 -9.54 -6.72
N SER A 492 -8.57 -9.51 -7.43
CA SER A 492 -8.51 -9.24 -8.88
C SER A 492 -8.91 -10.43 -9.76
N THR A 493 -9.04 -11.62 -9.16
CA THR A 493 -9.38 -12.90 -9.80
C THR A 493 -10.88 -13.23 -9.69
N VAL A 494 -11.65 -12.45 -8.91
CA VAL A 494 -13.12 -12.54 -8.87
C VAL A 494 -13.70 -12.13 -10.22
N GLN A 495 -14.53 -12.99 -10.79
CA GLN A 495 -15.13 -12.85 -12.12
C GLN A 495 -16.62 -12.49 -11.98
N ASN A 496 -17.30 -12.24 -13.10
CA ASN A 496 -18.74 -11.91 -13.15
C ASN A 496 -19.14 -10.66 -12.31
N LEU A 497 -18.18 -9.81 -11.91
CA LEU A 497 -18.41 -8.61 -11.07
C LEU A 497 -19.38 -7.60 -11.71
N ASP A 498 -19.58 -7.64 -13.03
CA ASP A 498 -20.59 -6.87 -13.74
C ASP A 498 -22.02 -7.29 -13.33
N ILE A 499 -22.27 -8.58 -13.06
CA ILE A 499 -23.55 -9.09 -12.54
C ILE A 499 -23.80 -8.49 -11.15
N LEU A 500 -22.81 -8.59 -10.25
CA LEU A 500 -22.89 -8.06 -8.88
C LEU A 500 -23.16 -6.54 -8.88
N ASN A 501 -22.45 -5.79 -9.71
CA ASN A 501 -22.61 -4.33 -9.82
C ASN A 501 -23.94 -3.93 -10.48
N THR A 502 -24.42 -4.69 -11.46
CA THR A 502 -25.73 -4.47 -12.08
C THR A 502 -26.86 -4.73 -11.09
N ALA A 503 -26.78 -5.81 -10.32
CA ALA A 503 -27.75 -6.12 -9.26
C ALA A 503 -27.84 -5.01 -8.21
N LYS A 504 -26.68 -4.46 -7.76
CA LYS A 504 -26.62 -3.29 -6.87
C LYS A 504 -27.28 -2.04 -7.46
N ALA A 505 -27.14 -1.80 -8.77
CA ALA A 505 -27.76 -0.67 -9.44
C ALA A 505 -29.27 -0.85 -9.61
N ASP A 506 -29.72 -2.07 -9.93
CA ASP A 506 -31.13 -2.42 -10.10
C ASP A 506 -31.89 -2.36 -8.78
N ILE A 507 -31.32 -2.87 -7.68
CA ILE A 507 -31.87 -2.73 -6.33
C ILE A 507 -32.16 -1.25 -6.01
N LYS A 508 -31.22 -0.34 -6.29
CA LYS A 508 -31.41 1.10 -6.02
C LYS A 508 -32.54 1.71 -6.85
N LYS A 509 -32.69 1.30 -8.12
CA LYS A 509 -33.79 1.75 -8.99
C LYS A 509 -35.14 1.23 -8.51
N VAL A 510 -35.21 -0.06 -8.15
CA VAL A 510 -36.45 -0.70 -7.67
C VAL A 510 -36.85 -0.13 -6.32
N GLN A 511 -35.91 0.08 -5.39
CA GLN A 511 -36.21 0.77 -4.13
C GLN A 511 -36.77 2.18 -4.39
N ALA A 512 -36.14 2.98 -5.26
CA ALA A 512 -36.64 4.31 -5.62
C ALA A 512 -37.99 4.31 -6.38
N PHE A 513 -38.41 3.16 -6.93
CA PHE A 513 -39.75 2.93 -7.47
C PHE A 513 -40.74 2.59 -6.35
N LEU A 514 -40.41 1.64 -5.47
CA LEU A 514 -41.24 1.25 -4.32
C LEU A 514 -41.46 2.42 -3.35
N ASP A 515 -40.44 3.25 -3.11
CA ASP A 515 -40.53 4.46 -2.29
C ASP A 515 -41.48 5.53 -2.86
N LYS A 516 -41.81 5.45 -4.16
CA LYS A 516 -42.85 6.29 -4.80
C LYS A 516 -44.21 5.62 -4.71
N ALA A 517 -44.29 4.30 -4.94
CA ALA A 517 -45.52 3.53 -4.84
C ALA A 517 -46.10 3.55 -3.41
N ASN A 518 -45.24 3.44 -2.38
CA ASN A 518 -45.61 3.55 -0.98
C ASN A 518 -46.10 4.95 -0.56
N LYS A 519 -45.94 5.97 -1.41
CA LYS A 519 -46.42 7.35 -1.19
C LYS A 519 -47.78 7.61 -1.84
N ILE A 520 -48.47 6.60 -2.38
CA ILE A 520 -49.86 6.74 -2.84
C ILE A 520 -50.75 6.95 -1.62
N ASP A 521 -51.24 8.18 -1.46
CA ASP A 521 -52.21 8.57 -0.44
C ASP A 521 -53.65 8.51 -0.98
N VAL A 522 -54.35 7.44 -0.58
CA VAL A 522 -55.76 7.16 -0.91
C VAL A 522 -56.76 8.08 -0.18
N ASN A 523 -56.29 9.00 0.68
CA ASN A 523 -57.12 10.03 1.30
C ASN A 523 -57.14 11.34 0.50
N THR A 524 -56.33 11.45 -0.56
CA THR A 524 -56.38 12.60 -1.47
C THR A 524 -57.60 12.56 -2.39
N THR A 525 -57.94 13.69 -3.04
CA THR A 525 -58.98 13.74 -4.07
C THR A 525 -58.75 12.70 -5.17
N ALA A 526 -59.80 12.00 -5.65
CA ALA A 526 -59.73 10.96 -6.69
C ALA A 526 -58.80 11.30 -7.89
N LYS A 527 -58.89 12.54 -8.40
CA LYS A 527 -58.01 13.09 -9.45
C LYS A 527 -56.50 12.96 -9.16
N LYS A 528 -56.10 13.19 -7.90
CA LYS A 528 -54.71 13.05 -7.44
C LYS A 528 -54.32 11.58 -7.32
N GLN A 529 -55.24 10.72 -6.86
CA GLN A 529 -55.01 9.28 -6.76
C GLN A 529 -54.75 8.67 -8.15
N VAL A 530 -55.65 8.88 -9.12
CA VAL A 530 -55.50 8.38 -10.51
C VAL A 530 -54.23 8.93 -11.16
N ALA A 531 -53.90 10.19 -10.92
CA ALA A 531 -52.65 10.78 -11.42
C ALA A 531 -51.40 10.14 -10.78
N ALA A 532 -51.43 9.80 -9.48
CA ALA A 532 -50.36 9.08 -8.81
C ALA A 532 -50.22 7.65 -9.35
N ALA A 533 -51.31 6.91 -9.47
CA ALA A 533 -51.33 5.56 -10.04
C ALA A 533 -50.76 5.52 -11.46
N LYS A 534 -51.20 6.43 -12.34
CA LYS A 534 -50.64 6.58 -13.70
C LYS A 534 -49.12 6.82 -13.69
N ASN A 535 -48.64 7.65 -12.78
CA ASN A 535 -47.19 7.91 -12.65
C ASN A 535 -46.42 6.67 -12.16
N ILE A 536 -47.03 5.80 -11.35
CA ILE A 536 -46.43 4.52 -10.93
C ILE A 536 -46.40 3.52 -12.09
N HIS A 537 -47.48 3.34 -12.85
CA HIS A 537 -47.47 2.52 -14.08
C HIS A 537 -46.38 2.98 -15.06
N THR A 538 -46.36 4.28 -15.39
CA THR A 538 -45.32 4.86 -16.27
C THR A 538 -43.89 4.76 -15.69
N ALA A 539 -43.73 4.54 -14.38
CA ALA A 539 -42.44 4.23 -13.77
C ALA A 539 -42.10 2.74 -13.82
N TYR A 540 -43.09 1.86 -13.67
CA TYR A 540 -42.96 0.40 -13.77
C TYR A 540 -42.64 -0.05 -15.20
N GLU A 541 -43.31 0.52 -16.21
CA GLU A 541 -43.05 0.29 -17.64
C GLU A 541 -41.63 0.69 -18.08
N LYS A 542 -40.95 1.53 -17.30
CA LYS A 542 -39.54 1.95 -17.55
C LYS A 542 -38.51 1.03 -16.92
N LEU A 543 -38.93 0.06 -16.10
CA LEU A 543 -38.05 -0.95 -15.54
C LEU A 543 -37.75 -2.01 -16.62
N ASN A 544 -36.52 -2.52 -16.63
CA ASN A 544 -36.17 -3.73 -17.39
C ASN A 544 -36.70 -4.99 -16.69
N VAL A 545 -36.63 -6.15 -17.34
CA VAL A 545 -37.23 -7.39 -16.80
C VAL A 545 -36.56 -7.84 -15.49
N LYS A 546 -35.24 -7.67 -15.35
CA LYS A 546 -34.49 -7.91 -14.12
C LYS A 546 -34.96 -6.99 -12.97
N GLN A 547 -35.29 -5.73 -13.24
CA GLN A 547 -35.83 -4.80 -12.24
C GLN A 547 -37.31 -5.11 -11.91
N GLN A 548 -38.13 -5.46 -12.91
CA GLN A 548 -39.54 -5.81 -12.69
C GLN A 548 -39.70 -7.08 -11.85
N SER A 549 -38.81 -8.08 -11.98
CA SER A 549 -38.86 -9.30 -11.16
C SER A 549 -38.57 -9.06 -9.67
N LEU A 550 -38.08 -7.88 -9.29
CA LEU A 550 -37.87 -7.47 -7.90
C LEU A 550 -39.02 -6.64 -7.33
N VAL A 551 -40.01 -6.27 -8.15
CA VAL A 551 -41.23 -5.58 -7.69
C VAL A 551 -42.19 -6.64 -7.14
N PRO A 552 -42.64 -6.54 -5.87
CA PRO A 552 -43.62 -7.48 -5.32
C PRO A 552 -44.94 -7.43 -6.11
N SER A 553 -45.47 -8.59 -6.47
CA SER A 553 -46.80 -8.68 -7.13
C SER A 553 -47.91 -8.05 -6.29
N THR A 554 -47.77 -8.10 -4.96
CA THR A 554 -48.68 -7.52 -3.97
C THR A 554 -48.89 -6.01 -4.10
N LEU A 555 -48.03 -5.31 -4.85
CA LEU A 555 -48.26 -3.91 -5.22
C LEU A 555 -49.49 -3.73 -6.14
N PHE A 556 -49.82 -4.73 -6.94
CA PHE A 556 -50.90 -4.72 -7.92
C PHE A 556 -52.15 -5.49 -7.47
N ASP A 557 -52.10 -6.14 -6.29
CA ASP A 557 -53.22 -6.92 -5.76
C ASP A 557 -54.47 -6.05 -5.53
N VAL A 558 -55.65 -6.66 -5.68
CA VAL A 558 -56.94 -6.04 -5.41
C VAL A 558 -57.00 -5.57 -3.95
N GLY A 559 -57.22 -4.28 -3.75
CA GLY A 559 -57.24 -3.64 -2.43
C GLY A 559 -55.93 -3.00 -1.99
N SER A 560 -54.84 -3.13 -2.77
CA SER A 560 -53.64 -2.31 -2.63
C SER A 560 -53.96 -0.82 -2.79
N ASN A 561 -53.09 0.07 -2.28
CA ASN A 561 -53.27 1.52 -2.48
C ASN A 561 -53.18 1.92 -3.95
N LEU A 562 -52.42 1.17 -4.77
CA LEU A 562 -52.33 1.39 -6.21
C LEU A 562 -53.66 1.06 -6.91
N ALA A 563 -54.20 -0.15 -6.71
CA ALA A 563 -55.47 -0.57 -7.32
C ALA A 563 -56.66 0.32 -6.88
N LYS A 564 -56.67 0.76 -5.62
CA LYS A 564 -57.64 1.76 -5.12
C LYS A 564 -57.50 3.11 -5.83
N ALA A 565 -56.26 3.57 -6.05
CA ALA A 565 -55.99 4.84 -6.68
C ALA A 565 -56.31 4.87 -8.18
N GLU A 566 -56.23 3.73 -8.87
CA GLU A 566 -56.59 3.56 -10.28
C GLU A 566 -58.10 3.72 -10.52
N THR A 567 -58.90 3.12 -9.64
CA THR A 567 -60.38 3.06 -9.72
C THR A 567 -61.07 4.25 -9.07
N ALA A 568 -60.34 5.15 -8.39
CA ALA A 568 -60.89 6.23 -7.58
C ALA A 568 -61.84 7.22 -8.32
N GLU A 569 -61.73 7.37 -9.64
CA GLU A 569 -62.62 8.22 -10.46
C GLU A 569 -63.74 7.44 -11.19
N GLU A 570 -63.80 6.11 -11.09
CA GLU A 570 -64.67 5.28 -11.93
C GLU A 570 -66.17 5.50 -11.64
N GLN A 571 -66.52 5.70 -10.37
CA GLN A 571 -67.87 6.09 -9.98
C GLN A 571 -68.23 7.51 -10.45
N ASP A 572 -67.28 8.46 -10.43
CA ASP A 572 -67.51 9.82 -10.93
C ASP A 572 -67.73 9.84 -12.45
N VAL A 573 -66.99 9.03 -13.21
CA VAL A 573 -67.20 8.83 -14.65
C VAL A 573 -68.60 8.27 -14.91
N THR A 574 -68.98 7.21 -14.18
CA THR A 574 -70.30 6.57 -14.29
C THR A 574 -71.44 7.54 -13.97
N ASN A 575 -71.28 8.34 -12.90
CA ASN A 575 -72.25 9.35 -12.50
C ASN A 575 -72.45 10.43 -13.57
N VAL A 576 -71.37 10.94 -14.18
CA VAL A 576 -71.46 11.96 -15.22
C VAL A 576 -72.06 11.39 -16.51
N GLN A 577 -71.66 10.18 -16.93
CA GLN A 577 -72.20 9.54 -18.14
C GLN A 577 -73.71 9.26 -17.99
N SER A 578 -74.14 8.75 -16.83
CA SER A 578 -75.57 8.51 -16.53
C SER A 578 -76.43 9.78 -16.65
N VAL A 579 -75.94 10.94 -16.18
CA VAL A 579 -76.64 12.23 -16.35
C VAL A 579 -76.67 12.66 -17.82
N ILE A 580 -75.63 12.36 -18.61
CA ILE A 580 -75.64 12.64 -20.05
C ILE A 580 -76.69 11.77 -20.74
N ASP A 581 -76.66 10.46 -20.54
CA ASP A 581 -77.57 9.51 -21.20
C ASP A 581 -79.05 9.75 -20.83
N LYS A 582 -79.29 10.28 -19.63
CA LYS A 582 -80.61 10.73 -19.15
C LYS A 582 -81.19 11.89 -19.97
N TYR A 583 -80.38 12.88 -20.36
CA TYR A 583 -80.85 14.10 -21.04
C TYR A 583 -80.51 14.16 -22.54
N ILE A 584 -79.59 13.32 -23.01
CA ILE A 584 -79.04 13.36 -24.37
C ILE A 584 -79.06 11.94 -24.93
N THR A 585 -79.32 11.81 -26.23
CA THR A 585 -79.07 10.57 -26.97
C THR A 585 -78.16 10.91 -28.14
N LEU A 586 -77.00 10.24 -28.15
CA LEU A 586 -75.97 10.43 -29.15
C LEU A 586 -76.22 9.48 -30.32
N GLY A 587 -76.04 9.99 -31.53
CA GLY A 587 -76.24 9.26 -32.78
C GLY A 587 -75.82 10.12 -33.97
N PRO A 588 -76.22 9.74 -35.21
CA PRO A 588 -76.01 10.55 -36.40
C PRO A 588 -76.56 11.97 -36.25
N THR A 589 -77.66 12.13 -35.52
CA THR A 589 -78.20 13.40 -35.01
C THR A 589 -78.29 13.35 -33.49
N THR A 590 -77.86 14.41 -32.80
CA THR A 590 -78.01 14.54 -31.34
C THR A 590 -79.46 14.84 -30.98
N GLU A 591 -80.05 14.00 -30.13
CA GLU A 591 -81.39 14.21 -29.56
C GLU A 591 -81.30 14.68 -28.11
N TYR A 592 -82.19 15.59 -27.73
CA TYR A 592 -82.28 16.15 -26.38
C TYR A 592 -83.62 15.76 -25.76
N LYS A 593 -83.58 15.10 -24.59
CA LYS A 593 -84.75 14.65 -23.84
C LYS A 593 -85.31 15.78 -22.98
N GLY A 594 -86.57 15.64 -22.55
CA GLY A 594 -87.33 16.70 -21.88
C GLY A 594 -86.69 17.21 -20.58
N ILE A 595 -86.61 18.53 -20.42
CA ILE A 595 -86.12 19.22 -19.23
C ILE A 595 -87.27 20.07 -18.69
N ASN A 596 -87.85 19.64 -17.58
CA ASN A 596 -89.13 20.18 -17.11
C ASN A 596 -89.03 20.88 -15.76
N THR A 597 -87.93 20.68 -15.02
CA THR A 597 -87.80 21.14 -13.62
C THR A 597 -86.52 21.95 -13.37
N ILE A 598 -86.50 22.65 -12.23
CA ILE A 598 -85.30 23.30 -11.70
C ILE A 598 -84.26 22.25 -11.28
N GLU A 599 -84.69 21.05 -10.85
CA GLU A 599 -83.81 20.00 -10.37
C GLU A 599 -82.99 19.39 -11.52
N ASP A 600 -83.61 19.17 -12.69
CA ASP A 600 -82.89 18.76 -13.92
C ASP A 600 -81.71 19.70 -14.22
N THR A 601 -81.95 21.02 -14.05
CA THR A 601 -80.92 22.04 -14.27
C THR A 601 -79.80 21.97 -13.22
N LYS A 602 -80.10 21.65 -11.95
CA LYS A 602 -79.08 21.42 -10.93
C LYS A 602 -78.25 20.17 -11.22
N GLU A 603 -78.89 19.08 -11.63
CA GLU A 603 -78.24 17.80 -11.96
C GLU A 603 -77.25 17.95 -13.12
N ILE A 604 -77.67 18.60 -14.22
CA ILE A 604 -76.80 18.96 -15.35
C ILE A 604 -75.61 19.82 -14.88
N ASN A 605 -75.85 20.84 -14.04
CA ASN A 605 -74.78 21.70 -13.51
C ASN A 605 -73.80 20.96 -12.59
N LYS A 606 -74.28 19.98 -11.81
CA LYS A 606 -73.46 19.12 -10.96
C LYS A 606 -72.57 18.22 -11.81
N ALA A 607 -73.13 17.53 -12.82
CA ALA A 607 -72.38 16.68 -13.74
C ALA A 607 -71.30 17.48 -14.51
N LEU A 608 -71.62 18.68 -15.00
CA LEU A 608 -70.65 19.59 -15.64
C LEU A 608 -69.53 20.07 -14.71
N THR A 609 -69.74 20.01 -13.39
CA THR A 609 -68.74 20.35 -12.38
C THR A 609 -67.87 19.13 -12.04
N MET A 610 -68.49 17.96 -11.84
CA MET A 610 -67.79 16.69 -11.65
C MET A 610 -66.90 16.33 -12.84
N TYR A 611 -67.36 16.55 -14.08
CA TYR A 611 -66.52 16.35 -15.27
C TYR A 611 -65.20 17.16 -15.21
N LYS A 612 -65.23 18.38 -14.66
CA LYS A 612 -64.02 19.23 -14.56
C LYS A 612 -63.07 18.75 -13.46
N THR A 613 -63.56 18.02 -12.46
CA THR A 613 -62.70 17.44 -11.41
C THR A 613 -61.98 16.18 -11.89
N LEU A 614 -62.47 15.48 -12.91
CA LEU A 614 -61.83 14.28 -13.49
C LEU A 614 -60.44 14.51 -14.11
N THR A 615 -59.62 13.47 -14.14
CA THR A 615 -58.37 13.45 -14.94
C THR A 615 -58.65 13.53 -16.44
N LYS A 616 -57.66 13.98 -17.23
CA LYS A 616 -57.80 14.12 -18.69
C LYS A 616 -58.09 12.80 -19.41
N GLU A 617 -57.68 11.65 -18.87
CA GLU A 617 -57.95 10.35 -19.50
C GLU A 617 -59.37 9.89 -19.18
N ASN A 618 -59.79 9.91 -17.90
CA ASN A 618 -61.14 9.52 -17.52
C ASN A 618 -62.21 10.47 -18.08
N ALA A 619 -61.89 11.76 -18.27
CA ALA A 619 -62.77 12.69 -18.97
C ALA A 619 -63.00 12.33 -20.45
N LYS A 620 -62.05 11.66 -21.14
CA LYS A 620 -62.26 11.19 -22.53
C LYS A 620 -63.21 9.99 -22.62
N LYS A 621 -63.31 9.18 -21.56
CA LYS A 621 -64.25 8.04 -21.50
C LYS A 621 -65.70 8.50 -21.54
N ILE A 622 -65.95 9.76 -21.19
CA ILE A 622 -67.29 10.37 -21.17
C ILE A 622 -67.61 10.91 -22.57
N THR A 623 -68.66 10.36 -23.16
CA THR A 623 -69.23 10.84 -24.42
C THR A 623 -70.32 11.87 -24.15
N GLY A 624 -70.64 12.75 -25.10
CA GLY A 624 -71.76 13.70 -24.97
C GLY A 624 -71.51 14.94 -24.09
N TYR A 625 -70.29 15.14 -23.56
CA TYR A 625 -69.98 16.31 -22.71
C TYR A 625 -70.17 17.66 -23.43
N THR A 626 -69.84 17.74 -24.73
CA THR A 626 -69.98 18.97 -25.50
C THR A 626 -71.45 19.36 -25.66
N GLU A 627 -72.28 18.35 -25.85
CA GLU A 627 -73.72 18.39 -26.03
C GLU A 627 -74.39 18.78 -24.70
N LEU A 628 -73.92 18.26 -23.56
CA LEU A 628 -74.35 18.67 -22.21
C LEU A 628 -73.97 20.11 -21.88
N LEU A 629 -72.77 20.54 -22.27
CA LEU A 629 -72.32 21.93 -22.12
C LEU A 629 -73.10 22.89 -23.03
N GLN A 630 -73.54 22.42 -24.21
CA GLN A 630 -74.40 23.18 -25.10
C GLN A 630 -75.82 23.30 -24.53
N LEU A 631 -76.39 22.20 -24.05
CA LEU A 631 -77.68 22.15 -23.35
C LEU A 631 -77.74 23.16 -22.18
N GLN A 632 -76.69 23.26 -21.37
CA GLN A 632 -76.59 24.26 -20.31
C GLN A 632 -76.68 25.72 -20.82
N LYS A 633 -76.14 26.02 -22.01
CA LYS A 633 -76.22 27.35 -22.62
C LYS A 633 -77.63 27.61 -23.15
N ASP A 634 -78.27 26.59 -23.70
CA ASP A 634 -79.60 26.68 -24.28
C ASP A 634 -80.68 26.88 -23.19
N ILE A 635 -80.55 26.18 -22.05
CA ILE A 635 -81.34 26.46 -20.83
C ILE A 635 -81.15 27.94 -20.41
N LYS A 636 -79.91 28.43 -20.31
CA LYS A 636 -79.61 29.83 -19.94
C LYS A 636 -80.15 30.85 -20.95
N ALA A 637 -80.29 30.50 -22.22
CA ALA A 637 -80.92 31.36 -23.23
C ALA A 637 -82.45 31.40 -23.04
N ALA A 638 -83.05 30.26 -22.76
CA ALA A 638 -84.48 30.13 -22.49
C ALA A 638 -84.92 30.81 -21.18
N ASP A 639 -84.13 30.67 -20.09
CA ASP A 639 -84.41 31.35 -18.81
C ASP A 639 -84.37 32.89 -18.95
N LYS A 640 -83.50 33.44 -19.82
CA LYS A 640 -83.48 34.89 -20.09
C LYS A 640 -84.77 35.38 -20.77
N VAL A 641 -85.33 34.61 -21.70
CA VAL A 641 -86.60 34.95 -22.36
C VAL A 641 -87.78 34.71 -21.42
N THR A 642 -87.72 33.65 -20.60
CA THR A 642 -88.69 33.40 -19.51
C THR A 642 -88.78 34.61 -18.59
N ALA A 643 -87.66 35.18 -18.15
CA ALA A 643 -87.65 36.40 -17.32
C ALA A 643 -88.24 37.64 -18.04
N GLN A 644 -88.14 37.73 -19.37
CA GLN A 644 -88.79 38.79 -20.15
C GLN A 644 -90.30 38.58 -20.29
N ILE A 645 -90.76 37.33 -20.37
CA ILE A 645 -92.19 36.98 -20.36
C ILE A 645 -92.80 37.30 -18.99
N GLU A 646 -92.14 36.92 -17.89
CA GLU A 646 -92.61 37.26 -16.54
C GLU A 646 -92.61 38.78 -16.29
N LYS A 647 -91.60 39.52 -16.76
CA LYS A 647 -91.60 40.98 -16.71
C LYS A 647 -92.73 41.60 -17.54
N TYR A 648 -93.06 41.02 -18.70
CA TYR A 648 -94.20 41.47 -19.51
C TYR A 648 -95.53 41.22 -18.78
N LYS A 649 -95.72 40.06 -18.15
CA LYS A 649 -96.91 39.78 -17.33
C LYS A 649 -97.06 40.73 -16.16
N GLN A 650 -95.97 41.04 -15.46
CA GLN A 650 -95.98 42.01 -14.37
C GLN A 650 -96.48 43.38 -14.86
N LEU A 651 -96.01 43.82 -16.03
CA LEU A 651 -96.47 45.06 -16.66
C LEU A 651 -97.94 44.98 -17.14
N LEU A 652 -98.37 43.84 -17.70
CA LEU A 652 -99.76 43.61 -18.10
C LEU A 652 -100.74 43.69 -16.91
N ASN A 653 -100.28 43.29 -15.72
CA ASN A 653 -101.06 43.32 -14.48
C ASN A 653 -100.92 44.64 -13.69
N THR A 654 -100.26 45.67 -14.25
CA THR A 654 -100.07 46.96 -13.58
C THR A 654 -101.07 48.00 -14.09
N GLU A 655 -101.90 48.54 -13.21
CA GLU A 655 -102.86 49.59 -13.56
C GLU A 655 -102.18 50.88 -14.07
N GLY A 656 -102.80 51.54 -15.06
CA GLY A 656 -102.35 52.85 -15.58
C GLY A 656 -101.18 52.82 -16.56
N ILE A 657 -100.69 51.65 -17.00
CA ILE A 657 -99.62 51.58 -18.01
C ILE A 657 -100.13 51.96 -19.41
N SER A 658 -99.35 52.80 -20.13
CA SER A 658 -99.69 53.14 -21.51
C SER A 658 -99.52 51.96 -22.48
N TYR A 659 -100.47 51.79 -23.40
CA TYR A 659 -100.41 50.80 -24.49
C TYR A 659 -99.07 50.81 -25.24
N SER A 660 -98.49 52.00 -25.47
CA SER A 660 -97.17 52.12 -26.14
C SER A 660 -96.05 51.38 -25.40
N LYS A 661 -96.08 51.37 -24.05
CA LYS A 661 -95.09 50.70 -23.21
C LYS A 661 -95.35 49.19 -23.12
N LEU A 662 -96.61 48.79 -23.06
CA LEU A 662 -97.02 47.40 -23.07
C LEU A 662 -96.67 46.73 -24.42
N ASN A 663 -97.07 47.36 -25.53
CA ASN A 663 -96.82 46.89 -26.89
C ASN A 663 -95.33 46.88 -27.26
N SER A 664 -94.55 47.90 -26.87
CA SER A 664 -93.08 47.87 -27.09
C SER A 664 -92.40 46.76 -26.28
N THR A 665 -92.85 46.48 -25.06
CA THR A 665 -92.34 45.35 -24.26
C THR A 665 -92.73 44.02 -24.91
N TYR A 666 -94.01 43.82 -25.28
CA TYR A 666 -94.49 42.66 -26.00
C TYR A 666 -93.65 42.38 -27.26
N ASN A 667 -93.49 43.36 -28.14
CA ASN A 667 -92.70 43.21 -29.37
C ASN A 667 -91.22 42.89 -29.08
N SER A 668 -90.64 43.44 -28.01
CA SER A 668 -89.26 43.12 -27.60
C SER A 668 -89.12 41.67 -27.13
N THR A 669 -90.06 41.18 -26.31
CA THR A 669 -90.10 39.80 -25.79
C THR A 669 -90.41 38.80 -26.92
N LEU A 670 -91.36 39.12 -27.81
CA LEU A 670 -91.65 38.32 -29.00
C LEU A 670 -90.44 38.24 -29.95
N SER A 671 -89.72 39.36 -30.14
CA SER A 671 -88.47 39.39 -30.92
C SER A 671 -87.37 38.55 -30.27
N ALA A 672 -87.29 38.51 -28.94
CA ALA A 672 -86.34 37.66 -28.22
C ALA A 672 -86.71 36.17 -28.33
N LEU A 673 -87.99 35.84 -28.10
CA LEU A 673 -88.54 34.49 -28.25
C LEU A 673 -88.32 33.94 -29.67
N ASN A 674 -88.57 34.74 -30.70
CA ASN A 674 -88.39 34.31 -32.10
C ASN A 674 -86.94 34.17 -32.55
N LYS A 675 -85.96 34.70 -31.80
CA LYS A 675 -84.52 34.44 -32.05
C LYS A 675 -84.04 33.11 -31.48
N LEU A 676 -84.81 32.46 -30.61
CA LEU A 676 -84.44 31.18 -30.02
C LEU A 676 -84.53 30.04 -31.04
N THR A 677 -83.64 29.04 -30.88
CA THR A 677 -83.69 27.75 -31.59
C THR A 677 -84.90 26.92 -31.16
N THR A 678 -85.23 25.82 -31.85
CA THR A 678 -86.35 24.94 -31.49
C THR A 678 -86.21 24.40 -30.07
N LEU A 679 -85.02 23.90 -29.72
CA LEU A 679 -84.69 23.42 -28.37
C LEU A 679 -84.83 24.55 -27.34
N GLN A 680 -84.22 25.71 -27.60
CA GLN A 680 -84.30 26.85 -26.68
C GLN A 680 -85.76 27.31 -26.48
N LYS A 681 -86.60 27.35 -27.52
CA LYS A 681 -88.04 27.68 -27.40
C LYS A 681 -88.78 26.65 -26.52
N SER A 682 -88.52 25.35 -26.69
CA SER A 682 -89.16 24.30 -25.87
C SER A 682 -88.80 24.37 -24.38
N LEU A 683 -87.66 25.01 -24.05
CA LEU A 683 -87.20 25.24 -22.67
C LEU A 683 -87.74 26.54 -22.05
N VAL A 684 -88.43 27.41 -22.82
CA VAL A 684 -89.01 28.66 -22.28
C VAL A 684 -90.25 28.34 -21.46
N LYS A 685 -90.17 28.59 -20.15
CA LYS A 685 -91.30 28.41 -19.24
C LYS A 685 -92.35 29.48 -19.51
N ASN A 686 -93.61 29.13 -19.32
CA ASN A 686 -94.76 30.04 -19.44
C ASN A 686 -94.99 30.67 -20.82
N SER A 687 -94.33 30.18 -21.88
CA SER A 687 -94.52 30.58 -23.28
C SER A 687 -96.00 30.58 -23.71
N ASN A 688 -96.76 29.57 -23.30
CA ASN A 688 -98.19 29.42 -23.61
C ASN A 688 -99.09 30.53 -23.01
N THR A 689 -98.56 31.35 -22.09
CA THR A 689 -99.27 32.47 -21.46
C THR A 689 -98.83 33.85 -21.99
N PHE A 690 -98.00 33.88 -23.03
CA PHE A 690 -97.50 35.10 -23.65
C PHE A 690 -98.45 35.59 -24.77
N LEU A 691 -99.50 36.31 -24.37
CA LEU A 691 -100.55 36.84 -25.27
C LEU A 691 -100.27 38.28 -25.72
N SER A 692 -100.72 38.63 -26.92
CA SER A 692 -100.68 40.00 -27.45
C SER A 692 -101.61 40.95 -26.67
N PRO A 693 -101.24 42.24 -26.51
CA PRO A 693 -102.10 43.22 -25.86
C PRO A 693 -103.36 43.49 -26.70
N SER A 694 -104.52 43.55 -26.05
CA SER A 694 -105.84 43.72 -26.69
C SER A 694 -105.98 45.05 -27.45
N THR A 695 -106.76 45.04 -28.53
CA THR A 695 -106.96 46.19 -29.45
C THR A 695 -107.89 47.29 -28.91
N SER A 696 -108.43 47.15 -27.70
CA SER A 696 -109.35 48.12 -27.07
C SER A 696 -108.71 49.43 -26.61
N GLU A 697 -107.39 49.59 -26.74
CA GLU A 697 -106.62 50.76 -26.28
C GLU A 697 -106.02 51.59 -27.43
N GLN A 698 -106.47 51.37 -28.67
CA GLN A 698 -106.02 52.16 -29.81
C GLN A 698 -106.63 53.58 -29.78
N PRO A 699 -105.85 54.67 -29.92
CA PRO A 699 -106.40 56.01 -29.95
C PRO A 699 -107.34 56.19 -31.18
N PRO A 700 -108.53 56.78 -31.02
CA PRO A 700 -109.44 57.04 -32.14
C PRO A 700 -108.84 58.05 -33.12
N GLY A 701 -109.02 57.80 -34.42
CA GLY A 701 -108.43 58.61 -35.49
C GLY A 701 -109.32 58.67 -36.72
N ASP A 702 -110.49 59.29 -36.59
CA ASP A 702 -111.45 59.46 -37.68
C ASP A 702 -111.10 60.61 -38.63
N LYS A 703 -111.23 60.33 -39.93
CA LYS A 703 -111.78 61.21 -40.98
C LYS A 703 -111.99 60.38 -42.26
N PRO A 704 -113.01 60.66 -43.10
CA PRO A 704 -113.21 59.95 -44.35
C PRO A 704 -111.98 60.09 -45.27
N LEU A 705 -111.49 58.96 -45.78
CA LEU A 705 -110.31 58.92 -46.65
C LEU A 705 -110.68 59.38 -48.08
N PRO A 706 -109.83 60.18 -48.76
CA PRO A 706 -110.01 60.49 -50.18
C PRO A 706 -110.07 59.21 -51.04
N GLU A 707 -110.76 59.26 -52.19
CA GLU A 707 -111.02 58.09 -53.05
C GLU A 707 -109.73 57.36 -53.52
N ALA A 708 -108.65 58.11 -53.77
CA ALA A 708 -107.34 57.55 -54.07
C ALA A 708 -106.70 56.81 -52.88
N GLU A 709 -107.00 57.24 -51.64
CA GLU A 709 -106.51 56.65 -50.41
C GLU A 709 -107.40 55.47 -49.94
N VAL A 710 -108.69 55.43 -50.35
CA VAL A 710 -109.55 54.24 -50.27
C VAL A 710 -108.99 53.11 -51.16
N LYS A 711 -108.70 53.38 -52.43
CA LYS A 711 -108.07 52.38 -53.34
C LYS A 711 -106.68 51.93 -52.82
N ALA A 712 -105.91 52.84 -52.22
CA ALA A 712 -104.65 52.50 -51.56
C ALA A 712 -104.86 51.58 -50.34
N LYS A 713 -105.91 51.82 -49.55
CA LYS A 713 -106.29 50.99 -48.40
C LYS A 713 -106.74 49.60 -48.83
N GLU A 714 -107.55 49.48 -49.89
CA GLU A 714 -107.98 48.20 -50.47
C GLU A 714 -106.78 47.39 -50.96
N LEU A 715 -105.91 47.97 -51.77
CA LEU A 715 -104.69 47.31 -52.26
C LEU A 715 -103.76 46.88 -51.12
N GLY A 716 -103.56 47.75 -50.12
CA GLY A 716 -102.76 47.42 -48.93
C GLY A 716 -103.37 46.27 -48.11
N THR A 717 -104.69 46.28 -47.90
CA THR A 717 -105.40 45.27 -47.11
C THR A 717 -105.46 43.92 -47.84
N ALA A 718 -105.66 43.94 -49.16
CA ALA A 718 -105.55 42.74 -49.99
C ALA A 718 -104.12 42.16 -49.93
N PHE A 719 -103.09 43.00 -49.88
CA PHE A 719 -101.71 42.57 -49.72
C PHE A 719 -101.41 42.01 -48.32
N VAL A 720 -102.03 42.54 -47.25
CA VAL A 720 -102.00 41.94 -45.89
C VAL A 720 -102.49 40.49 -45.95
N ALA A 721 -103.61 40.24 -46.64
CA ALA A 721 -104.16 38.89 -46.81
C ALA A 721 -103.21 37.96 -47.60
N LYS A 722 -102.53 38.45 -48.64
CA LYS A 722 -101.51 37.68 -49.37
C LYS A 722 -100.32 37.30 -48.49
N ILE A 723 -99.81 38.23 -47.68
CA ILE A 723 -98.74 37.95 -46.71
C ILE A 723 -99.19 36.86 -45.72
N ASN A 724 -100.37 37.03 -45.11
CA ASN A 724 -100.92 36.06 -44.16
C ASN A 724 -101.05 34.67 -44.79
N LEU A 725 -101.53 34.57 -46.03
CA LEU A 725 -101.69 33.31 -46.73
C LEU A 725 -100.34 32.61 -46.94
N VAL A 726 -99.31 33.28 -47.45
CA VAL A 726 -97.99 32.67 -47.67
C VAL A 726 -97.27 32.33 -46.36
N ILE A 727 -97.43 33.15 -45.30
CA ILE A 727 -96.81 32.89 -43.99
C ILE A 727 -97.53 31.75 -43.24
N ALA A 728 -98.84 31.57 -43.41
CA ALA A 728 -99.61 30.53 -42.73
C ALA A 728 -99.42 29.12 -43.31
N VAL A 729 -98.97 28.97 -44.55
CA VAL A 729 -98.82 27.64 -45.17
C VAL A 729 -97.65 26.88 -44.52
N PRO A 730 -97.87 25.65 -44.00
CA PRO A 730 -96.80 24.78 -43.55
C PRO A 730 -96.07 24.17 -44.76
N ASN A 731 -95.22 24.96 -45.42
CA ASN A 731 -94.52 24.52 -46.62
C ASN A 731 -93.57 23.35 -46.33
N SER A 732 -93.84 22.22 -47.00
CA SER A 732 -93.06 20.98 -46.96
C SER A 732 -91.79 21.03 -47.82
N ASN A 733 -91.63 22.09 -48.63
CA ASN A 733 -90.48 22.36 -49.47
C ASN A 733 -90.01 23.81 -49.28
N PHE A 734 -88.73 23.99 -48.94
CA PHE A 734 -88.13 25.31 -48.73
C PHE A 734 -88.03 26.15 -50.01
N ALA A 735 -87.73 25.54 -51.16
CA ALA A 735 -87.47 26.28 -52.40
C ALA A 735 -88.71 27.07 -52.87
N SER A 736 -89.89 26.46 -52.81
CA SER A 736 -91.17 27.12 -53.13
C SER A 736 -91.46 28.26 -52.15
N TYR A 737 -91.28 28.05 -50.83
CA TYR A 737 -91.46 29.10 -49.82
C TYR A 737 -90.55 30.31 -50.07
N ALA A 738 -89.28 30.06 -50.40
CA ALA A 738 -88.31 31.12 -50.69
C ALA A 738 -88.75 31.97 -51.90
N GLN A 739 -89.24 31.33 -52.96
CA GLN A 739 -89.75 32.00 -54.17
C GLN A 739 -91.01 32.83 -53.89
N ASP A 740 -91.97 32.29 -53.13
CA ASP A 740 -93.20 33.02 -52.77
C ASP A 740 -92.91 34.25 -51.90
N ILE A 741 -92.00 34.13 -50.93
CA ILE A 741 -91.56 35.26 -50.10
C ILE A 741 -90.80 36.30 -50.94
N GLU A 742 -89.91 35.89 -51.84
CA GLU A 742 -89.21 36.83 -52.73
C GLU A 742 -90.19 37.56 -53.67
N LYS A 743 -91.18 36.85 -54.21
CA LYS A 743 -92.27 37.43 -55.01
C LYS A 743 -93.07 38.46 -54.23
N LEU A 744 -93.49 38.16 -53.00
CA LEU A 744 -94.19 39.12 -52.13
C LEU A 744 -93.29 40.33 -51.80
N VAL A 745 -92.02 40.11 -51.47
CA VAL A 745 -91.06 41.20 -51.19
C VAL A 745 -90.92 42.14 -52.39
N ASN A 746 -90.87 41.59 -53.61
CA ASN A 746 -90.80 42.37 -54.85
C ASN A 746 -92.14 43.06 -55.18
N GLU A 747 -93.27 42.40 -54.96
CA GLU A 747 -94.61 42.99 -55.10
C GLU A 747 -94.81 44.16 -54.12
N TYR A 748 -94.34 44.06 -52.88
CA TYR A 748 -94.33 45.17 -51.92
C TYR A 748 -93.41 46.32 -52.35
N LYS A 749 -92.18 46.00 -52.80
CA LYS A 749 -91.15 46.99 -53.16
C LYS A 749 -91.45 47.75 -54.46
N SER A 750 -92.11 47.10 -55.42
CA SER A 750 -92.29 47.63 -56.79
C SER A 750 -93.73 47.65 -57.28
N GLY A 751 -94.61 46.76 -56.77
CA GLY A 751 -96.03 46.68 -57.18
C GLY A 751 -96.98 47.56 -56.36
N LEU A 752 -96.63 47.92 -55.13
CA LEU A 752 -97.44 48.81 -54.28
C LEU A 752 -96.95 50.26 -54.28
N THR A 753 -97.90 51.20 -54.40
CA THR A 753 -97.62 52.64 -54.21
C THR A 753 -97.24 52.97 -52.76
N SER A 754 -96.55 54.09 -52.54
CA SER A 754 -96.18 54.56 -51.19
C SER A 754 -97.39 54.78 -50.27
N ALA A 755 -98.54 55.18 -50.82
CA ALA A 755 -99.80 55.28 -50.10
C ALA A 755 -100.33 53.90 -49.69
N ALA A 756 -100.34 52.91 -50.59
CA ALA A 756 -100.85 51.56 -50.30
C ALA A 756 -100.00 50.84 -49.24
N ARG A 757 -98.68 51.05 -49.24
CA ARG A 757 -97.76 50.49 -48.22
C ARG A 757 -98.09 50.91 -46.78
N LYS A 758 -98.73 52.07 -46.56
CA LYS A 758 -99.19 52.50 -45.23
C LYS A 758 -100.20 51.53 -44.60
N TYR A 759 -100.99 50.85 -45.43
CA TYR A 759 -102.06 49.94 -45.02
C TYR A 759 -101.61 48.47 -44.94
N VAL A 760 -100.34 48.18 -45.21
CA VAL A 760 -99.77 46.82 -45.05
C VAL A 760 -99.33 46.62 -43.60
N THR A 761 -100.30 46.37 -42.73
CA THR A 761 -100.11 46.30 -41.27
C THR A 761 -99.15 45.20 -40.81
N ASN A 762 -99.07 44.08 -41.55
CA ASN A 762 -98.21 42.93 -41.27
C ASN A 762 -96.87 42.92 -42.04
N TYR A 763 -96.43 44.04 -42.64
CA TYR A 763 -95.16 44.09 -43.39
C TYR A 763 -93.94 43.64 -42.57
N ASN A 764 -93.96 43.82 -41.25
CA ASN A 764 -92.90 43.33 -40.36
C ASN A 764 -92.76 41.80 -40.36
N GLU A 765 -93.83 41.06 -40.62
CA GLU A 765 -93.84 39.60 -40.74
C GLU A 765 -93.21 39.16 -42.06
N LEU A 766 -93.58 39.82 -43.18
CA LEU A 766 -92.93 39.61 -44.48
C LEU A 766 -91.43 39.89 -44.42
N LYS A 767 -91.02 40.97 -43.73
CA LYS A 767 -89.61 41.33 -43.51
C LYS A 767 -88.88 40.31 -42.62
N ALA A 768 -89.57 39.69 -41.67
CA ALA A 768 -89.01 38.59 -40.87
C ALA A 768 -88.83 37.32 -41.73
N ALA A 769 -89.82 36.97 -42.53
CA ALA A 769 -89.74 35.85 -43.47
C ALA A 769 -88.64 36.03 -44.53
N GLU A 770 -88.47 37.22 -45.12
CA GLU A 770 -87.37 37.54 -46.05
C GLU A 770 -86.00 37.26 -45.40
N LYS A 771 -85.86 37.61 -44.12
CA LYS A 771 -84.63 37.40 -43.36
C LYS A 771 -84.39 35.91 -43.06
N ASP A 772 -85.44 35.18 -42.67
CA ASP A 772 -85.35 33.75 -42.40
C ASP A 772 -85.02 32.95 -43.67
N VAL A 773 -85.62 33.29 -44.81
CA VAL A 773 -85.27 32.71 -46.13
C VAL A 773 -83.78 32.92 -46.47
N LYS A 774 -83.28 34.16 -46.35
CA LYS A 774 -81.86 34.48 -46.63
C LYS A 774 -80.88 33.74 -45.71
N ALA A 775 -81.25 33.55 -44.44
CA ALA A 775 -80.46 32.77 -43.49
C ALA A 775 -80.42 31.28 -43.88
N VAL A 776 -81.57 30.71 -44.26
CA VAL A 776 -81.66 29.29 -44.68
C VAL A 776 -80.95 29.05 -46.02
N GLN A 777 -81.10 29.91 -47.03
CA GLN A 777 -80.34 29.83 -48.29
C GLN A 777 -78.82 29.79 -48.04
N SER A 778 -78.32 30.65 -47.13
CA SER A 778 -76.90 30.67 -46.74
C SER A 778 -76.46 29.37 -46.05
N PHE A 779 -77.37 28.72 -45.32
CA PHE A 779 -77.15 27.43 -44.69
C PHE A 779 -77.17 26.26 -45.71
N ILE A 780 -78.12 26.24 -46.66
CA ILE A 780 -78.19 25.20 -47.70
C ILE A 780 -76.95 25.21 -48.58
N LYS A 781 -76.42 26.39 -48.95
CA LYS A 781 -75.13 26.50 -49.66
C LYS A 781 -73.96 25.85 -48.90
N LYS A 782 -74.01 25.84 -47.56
CA LYS A 782 -73.03 25.14 -46.72
C LYS A 782 -73.23 23.62 -46.75
N ALA A 783 -74.47 23.15 -46.82
CA ALA A 783 -74.82 21.75 -47.01
C ALA A 783 -74.34 21.23 -48.38
N GLU A 784 -74.61 21.96 -49.47
CA GLU A 784 -74.10 21.68 -50.82
C GLU A 784 -72.57 21.52 -50.82
N THR A 785 -71.86 22.48 -50.21
CA THR A 785 -70.39 22.49 -50.10
C THR A 785 -69.83 21.30 -49.29
N ALA A 786 -70.64 20.70 -48.41
CA ALA A 786 -70.31 19.48 -47.68
C ALA A 786 -70.64 18.22 -48.50
N ALA A 787 -71.77 18.22 -49.21
CA ALA A 787 -72.19 17.12 -50.09
C ALA A 787 -71.16 16.87 -51.21
N MET A 788 -70.61 17.94 -51.80
CA MET A 788 -69.66 17.91 -52.91
C MET A 788 -68.19 17.61 -52.51
N GLU A 789 -67.88 17.40 -51.23
CA GLU A 789 -66.50 17.08 -50.81
C GLU A 789 -66.13 15.64 -51.16
N ALA A 790 -65.13 15.49 -52.03
CA ALA A 790 -64.62 14.19 -52.50
C ALA A 790 -63.65 13.54 -51.50
N ASP A 791 -62.93 14.32 -50.70
CA ASP A 791 -62.07 13.79 -49.64
C ASP A 791 -62.92 13.35 -48.45
N LEU A 792 -63.15 12.03 -48.33
CA LEU A 792 -63.94 11.41 -47.25
C LEU A 792 -63.51 11.91 -45.85
N LYS A 793 -62.21 12.17 -45.63
CA LYS A 793 -61.70 12.66 -44.34
C LYS A 793 -62.13 14.11 -44.05
N LYS A 794 -62.30 14.93 -45.10
CA LYS A 794 -62.80 16.31 -44.99
C LYS A 794 -64.34 16.35 -44.97
N ARG A 795 -65.00 15.42 -45.67
CA ARG A 795 -66.46 15.34 -45.82
C ARG A 795 -67.15 15.23 -44.46
N TYR A 796 -66.72 14.32 -43.60
CA TYR A 796 -67.25 14.17 -42.25
C TYR A 796 -67.17 15.46 -41.42
N ALA A 797 -66.01 16.13 -41.41
CA ALA A 797 -65.81 17.39 -40.69
C ALA A 797 -66.66 18.54 -41.25
N LYS A 798 -66.88 18.59 -42.56
CA LYS A 798 -67.80 19.55 -43.19
C LYS A 798 -69.25 19.28 -42.80
N ILE A 799 -69.71 18.01 -42.80
CA ILE A 799 -71.08 17.66 -42.40
C ILE A 799 -71.34 18.01 -40.93
N GLN A 800 -70.41 17.72 -40.02
CA GLN A 800 -70.47 18.18 -38.62
C GLN A 800 -70.57 19.72 -38.53
N GLY A 801 -69.86 20.44 -39.41
CA GLY A 801 -69.96 21.89 -39.57
C GLY A 801 -71.32 22.38 -40.10
N VAL A 802 -72.05 21.56 -40.86
CA VAL A 802 -73.42 21.82 -41.30
C VAL A 802 -74.40 21.56 -40.14
N GLN A 803 -74.32 20.41 -39.47
CA GLN A 803 -75.17 20.10 -38.31
C GLN A 803 -75.09 21.19 -37.23
N LYS A 804 -73.88 21.67 -36.90
CA LYS A 804 -73.69 22.78 -35.98
C LYS A 804 -74.30 24.11 -36.48
N ALA A 805 -74.30 24.36 -37.78
CA ALA A 805 -74.95 25.53 -38.36
C ALA A 805 -76.48 25.41 -38.27
N TYR A 806 -77.05 24.24 -38.57
CA TYR A 806 -78.47 23.94 -38.42
C TYR A 806 -78.94 24.18 -36.98
N LEU A 807 -78.21 23.63 -35.99
CA LEU A 807 -78.54 23.82 -34.57
C LEU A 807 -78.47 25.29 -34.12
N SER A 808 -77.78 26.18 -34.85
CA SER A 808 -77.70 27.62 -34.56
C SER A 808 -78.78 28.49 -35.22
N LEU A 809 -79.58 27.92 -36.13
CA LEU A 809 -80.71 28.61 -36.77
C LEU A 809 -81.86 28.83 -35.78
N SER A 810 -82.66 29.89 -35.96
CA SER A 810 -83.89 30.10 -35.17
C SER A 810 -84.88 28.95 -35.39
N ALA A 811 -85.84 28.73 -34.49
CA ALA A 811 -86.81 27.62 -34.64
C ALA A 811 -87.56 27.63 -35.99
N ASN A 812 -87.88 28.82 -36.51
CA ASN A 812 -88.53 28.97 -37.81
C ASN A 812 -87.57 28.62 -38.95
N GLN A 813 -86.32 29.10 -38.87
CA GLN A 813 -85.27 28.78 -39.83
C GLN A 813 -84.89 27.28 -39.81
N GLN A 814 -84.93 26.62 -38.65
CA GLN A 814 -84.73 25.18 -38.53
C GLN A 814 -85.86 24.40 -39.21
N LYS A 815 -87.13 24.78 -38.98
CA LYS A 815 -88.28 24.18 -39.67
C LYS A 815 -88.16 24.31 -41.19
N LEU A 816 -87.77 25.49 -41.68
CA LEU A 816 -87.55 25.75 -43.10
C LEU A 816 -86.35 24.96 -43.66
N ALA A 817 -85.20 24.96 -42.98
CA ALA A 817 -84.01 24.21 -43.38
C ALA A 817 -84.22 22.69 -43.36
N GLY A 818 -85.01 22.17 -42.42
CA GLY A 818 -85.39 20.76 -42.35
C GLY A 818 -86.38 20.33 -43.44
N ALA A 819 -87.02 21.28 -44.12
CA ALA A 819 -87.85 21.03 -45.30
C ALA A 819 -87.05 20.97 -46.61
N ASP A 820 -85.76 21.36 -46.60
CA ASP A 820 -84.89 21.34 -47.77
C ASP A 820 -84.33 19.94 -48.08
N GLU A 821 -84.38 19.58 -49.36
CA GLU A 821 -84.03 18.23 -49.82
C GLU A 821 -82.52 17.97 -49.84
N THR A 822 -81.69 19.00 -50.03
CA THR A 822 -80.22 18.89 -49.97
C THR A 822 -79.76 18.59 -48.55
N TYR A 823 -80.34 19.28 -47.57
CA TYR A 823 -80.01 19.03 -46.16
C TYR A 823 -80.51 17.66 -45.69
N LYS A 824 -81.75 17.26 -46.03
CA LYS A 824 -82.27 15.92 -45.73
C LYS A 824 -81.35 14.81 -46.28
N ASN A 825 -81.02 14.87 -47.57
CA ASN A 825 -80.17 13.85 -48.20
C ASN A 825 -78.74 13.83 -47.63
N LEU A 826 -78.17 14.99 -47.30
CA LEU A 826 -76.87 15.06 -46.65
C LEU A 826 -76.89 14.38 -45.26
N ILE A 827 -77.94 14.57 -44.46
CA ILE A 827 -78.06 13.93 -43.16
C ILE A 827 -78.39 12.43 -43.29
N ALA A 828 -79.25 12.04 -44.23
CA ALA A 828 -79.53 10.63 -44.52
C ALA A 828 -78.27 9.85 -44.94
N SER A 829 -77.30 10.51 -45.59
CA SER A 829 -76.00 9.92 -45.93
C SER A 829 -75.10 9.60 -44.73
N LEU A 830 -75.41 10.10 -43.52
CA LEU A 830 -74.72 9.72 -42.29
C LEU A 830 -75.26 8.42 -41.67
N THR A 831 -76.52 8.06 -41.96
CA THR A 831 -77.18 6.85 -41.45
C THR A 831 -76.89 5.61 -42.29
N ASN A 832 -76.44 5.78 -43.54
CA ASN A 832 -75.84 4.71 -44.32
C ASN A 832 -74.35 4.63 -43.95
N ASN A 833 -73.85 3.44 -43.60
CA ASN A 833 -72.57 3.21 -42.91
C ASN A 833 -71.28 3.66 -43.64
N ASP A 834 -71.35 4.24 -44.84
CA ASP A 834 -70.19 4.60 -45.66
C ASP A 834 -69.40 5.85 -45.18
N ILE A 835 -69.94 6.63 -44.23
CA ILE A 835 -69.36 7.91 -43.77
C ILE A 835 -69.04 7.91 -42.26
N TYR A 836 -69.60 6.99 -41.48
CA TYR A 836 -69.39 6.90 -40.03
C TYR A 836 -68.60 5.63 -39.67
N THR A 837 -67.31 5.77 -39.39
CA THR A 837 -66.48 4.68 -38.87
C THR A 837 -66.79 4.45 -37.39
N ASP A 838 -67.27 3.26 -37.02
CA ASP A 838 -67.21 2.83 -35.62
C ASP A 838 -65.74 2.61 -35.23
N LEU A 839 -65.28 3.34 -34.22
CA LEU A 839 -63.90 3.28 -33.76
C LEU A 839 -63.70 2.27 -32.63
N THR A 840 -64.77 1.64 -32.13
CA THR A 840 -64.75 0.76 -30.96
C THR A 840 -63.76 -0.39 -31.11
N GLU A 841 -63.77 -1.09 -32.26
CA GLU A 841 -62.81 -2.18 -32.53
C GLU A 841 -61.36 -1.69 -32.56
N LEU A 842 -61.11 -0.51 -33.15
CA LEU A 842 -59.76 0.07 -33.23
C LEU A 842 -59.25 0.49 -31.84
N ASP A 843 -60.09 1.15 -31.04
CA ASP A 843 -59.71 1.57 -29.68
C ASP A 843 -59.52 0.37 -28.75
N GLN A 844 -60.29 -0.71 -28.90
CA GLN A 844 -60.08 -1.98 -28.19
C GLN A 844 -58.79 -2.68 -28.63
N ALA A 845 -58.49 -2.71 -29.93
CA ALA A 845 -57.24 -3.27 -30.43
C ALA A 845 -56.01 -2.47 -29.96
N ILE A 846 -56.11 -1.14 -29.88
CA ILE A 846 -55.07 -0.28 -29.30
C ILE A 846 -54.95 -0.50 -27.78
N ALA A 847 -56.05 -0.72 -27.05
CA ALA A 847 -55.99 -0.99 -25.61
C ALA A 847 -55.16 -2.25 -25.29
N LYS A 848 -55.37 -3.33 -26.04
CA LYS A 848 -54.67 -4.62 -25.91
C LYS A 848 -53.16 -4.56 -26.16
N LEU A 849 -52.63 -3.46 -26.73
CA LEU A 849 -51.19 -3.24 -26.80
C LEU A 849 -50.54 -3.14 -25.40
N SER A 850 -51.32 -2.76 -24.38
CA SER A 850 -50.87 -2.69 -22.97
C SER A 850 -50.51 -4.07 -22.42
N ASP A 851 -51.12 -5.13 -22.96
CA ASP A 851 -50.90 -6.53 -22.56
C ASP A 851 -49.48 -7.02 -22.94
N GLY A 852 -48.75 -6.27 -23.78
CA GLY A 852 -47.34 -6.55 -24.13
C GLY A 852 -47.12 -7.73 -25.07
N ASN A 853 -48.19 -8.28 -25.66
CA ASN A 853 -48.18 -9.47 -26.53
C ASN A 853 -48.23 -9.17 -28.04
N ALA A 854 -48.35 -7.90 -28.43
CA ALA A 854 -48.42 -7.50 -29.83
C ALA A 854 -47.06 -7.57 -30.53
N SER A 855 -47.03 -7.94 -31.81
CA SER A 855 -45.84 -7.88 -32.63
C SER A 855 -45.56 -6.46 -33.16
N ILE A 856 -44.35 -6.24 -33.68
CA ILE A 856 -43.98 -5.02 -34.39
C ILE A 856 -44.94 -4.74 -35.57
N GLU A 857 -45.41 -5.80 -36.24
CA GLU A 857 -46.31 -5.69 -37.39
C GLU A 857 -47.73 -5.28 -36.97
N ASP A 858 -48.27 -5.87 -35.89
CA ASP A 858 -49.58 -5.48 -35.34
C ASP A 858 -49.62 -3.99 -34.99
N ILE A 859 -48.54 -3.48 -34.36
CA ILE A 859 -48.40 -2.06 -34.00
C ILE A 859 -48.36 -1.17 -35.26
N LYS A 860 -47.64 -1.59 -36.32
CA LYS A 860 -47.59 -0.86 -37.60
C LYS A 860 -48.94 -0.86 -38.33
N GLN A 861 -49.69 -1.97 -38.28
CA GLN A 861 -51.02 -2.05 -38.85
C GLN A 861 -52.01 -1.13 -38.12
N LEU A 862 -51.95 -1.07 -36.78
CA LEU A 862 -52.75 -0.12 -35.99
C LEU A 862 -52.36 1.35 -36.24
N GLU A 863 -51.07 1.65 -36.41
CA GLU A 863 -50.61 2.97 -36.86
C GLU A 863 -51.18 3.33 -38.25
N GLY A 864 -51.18 2.38 -39.19
CA GLY A 864 -51.79 2.53 -40.52
C GLY A 864 -53.28 2.83 -40.45
N LYS A 865 -54.04 2.04 -39.69
CA LYS A 865 -55.48 2.27 -39.45
C LYS A 865 -55.74 3.66 -38.85
N TYR A 866 -54.98 4.06 -37.82
CA TYR A 866 -55.11 5.39 -37.19
C TYR A 866 -54.78 6.56 -38.14
N LYS A 867 -53.75 6.44 -38.99
CA LYS A 867 -53.41 7.46 -39.99
C LYS A 867 -54.45 7.58 -41.10
N ASN A 868 -55.22 6.53 -41.36
CA ASN A 868 -56.29 6.52 -42.36
C ASN A 868 -57.55 7.26 -41.90
N LEU A 869 -57.75 7.47 -40.60
CA LEU A 869 -58.82 8.30 -40.05
C LEU A 869 -58.70 9.80 -40.42
N SER A 870 -59.81 10.54 -40.32
CA SER A 870 -59.83 12.00 -40.38
C SER A 870 -59.30 12.66 -39.09
N ALA A 871 -58.93 13.94 -39.17
CA ALA A 871 -58.53 14.73 -38.00
C ALA A 871 -59.66 14.95 -36.96
N ALA A 872 -60.91 14.55 -37.27
CA ALA A 872 -62.02 14.53 -36.33
C ALA A 872 -62.14 13.16 -35.64
N GLU A 873 -62.06 12.06 -36.38
CA GLU A 873 -62.05 10.69 -35.85
C GLU A 873 -60.80 10.40 -35.01
N GLN A 874 -59.62 10.87 -35.44
CA GLN A 874 -58.36 10.76 -34.68
C GLN A 874 -58.40 11.36 -33.27
N LYS A 875 -59.34 12.28 -33.01
CA LYS A 875 -59.59 12.88 -31.68
C LYS A 875 -60.56 12.08 -30.82
N LYS A 876 -61.35 11.18 -31.43
CA LYS A 876 -62.26 10.26 -30.74
C LYS A 876 -61.55 8.98 -30.27
N VAL A 877 -60.45 8.59 -30.92
CA VAL A 877 -59.62 7.44 -30.49
C VAL A 877 -59.04 7.71 -29.10
N ILE A 878 -59.63 7.10 -28.08
CA ILE A 878 -59.34 7.35 -26.65
C ILE A 878 -57.93 6.87 -26.30
N ASN A 879 -57.56 5.69 -26.80
CA ASN A 879 -56.39 4.92 -26.39
C ASN A 879 -55.11 5.25 -27.19
N TYR A 880 -55.14 6.24 -28.09
CA TYR A 880 -54.01 6.62 -28.96
C TYR A 880 -52.67 6.84 -28.23
N SER A 881 -52.67 7.24 -26.96
CA SER A 881 -51.43 7.36 -26.17
C SER A 881 -50.68 6.03 -26.03
N ILE A 882 -51.38 4.90 -25.98
CA ILE A 882 -50.80 3.55 -25.89
C ILE A 882 -50.14 3.21 -27.24
N LEU A 883 -50.85 3.38 -28.35
CA LEU A 883 -50.29 3.20 -29.71
C LEU A 883 -49.04 4.08 -29.93
N LYS A 884 -49.08 5.34 -29.51
CA LYS A 884 -47.94 6.26 -29.61
C LYS A 884 -46.72 5.78 -28.80
N GLN A 885 -46.93 5.17 -27.64
CA GLN A 885 -45.86 4.59 -26.82
C GLN A 885 -45.30 3.33 -27.47
N ALA A 886 -46.17 2.40 -27.90
CA ALA A 886 -45.80 1.18 -28.62
C ALA A 886 -44.96 1.48 -29.88
N MET A 887 -45.35 2.49 -30.68
CA MET A 887 -44.56 2.97 -31.83
C MET A 887 -43.18 3.52 -31.46
N ALA A 888 -43.02 4.13 -30.27
CA ALA A 888 -41.73 4.61 -29.79
C ALA A 888 -40.83 3.46 -29.33
N ASP A 889 -41.42 2.39 -28.80
CA ASP A 889 -40.70 1.18 -28.38
C ASP A 889 -40.31 0.30 -29.57
N VAL A 890 -41.16 0.17 -30.60
CA VAL A 890 -40.80 -0.42 -31.91
C VAL A 890 -39.51 0.20 -32.46
N LYS A 891 -39.38 1.53 -32.47
CA LYS A 891 -38.18 2.22 -32.98
C LYS A 891 -36.90 1.88 -32.19
N LYS A 892 -37.00 1.69 -30.87
CA LYS A 892 -35.87 1.25 -30.05
C LYS A 892 -35.51 -0.20 -30.35
N VAL A 893 -36.50 -1.06 -30.57
CA VAL A 893 -36.31 -2.47 -30.90
C VAL A 893 -35.70 -2.63 -32.29
N GLU A 894 -36.12 -1.87 -33.29
CA GLU A 894 -35.48 -1.84 -34.62
C GLU A 894 -34.01 -1.38 -34.55
N ALA A 895 -33.71 -0.38 -33.72
CA ALA A 895 -32.33 0.03 -33.45
C ALA A 895 -31.51 -1.06 -32.72
N PHE A 896 -32.13 -1.81 -31.81
CA PHE A 896 -31.52 -2.97 -31.16
C PHE A 896 -31.26 -4.13 -32.14
N ILE A 897 -32.23 -4.47 -32.99
CA ILE A 897 -32.10 -5.51 -34.04
C ILE A 897 -30.94 -5.16 -34.98
N THR A 898 -30.76 -3.87 -35.30
CA THR A 898 -29.60 -3.39 -36.07
C THR A 898 -28.26 -3.66 -35.37
N GLN A 899 -28.20 -3.56 -34.04
CA GLN A 899 -26.99 -3.91 -33.26
C GLN A 899 -26.79 -5.44 -33.20
N TYR A 900 -27.87 -6.22 -33.04
CA TYR A 900 -27.83 -7.68 -33.06
C TYR A 900 -27.31 -8.21 -34.41
N ASN A 901 -27.77 -7.67 -35.54
CA ASN A 901 -27.31 -8.08 -36.86
C ASN A 901 -25.79 -7.84 -37.05
N ARG A 902 -25.28 -6.68 -36.60
CA ARG A 902 -23.82 -6.40 -36.59
C ARG A 902 -23.03 -7.28 -35.61
N MET A 903 -23.68 -7.89 -34.62
CA MET A 903 -23.01 -8.83 -33.72
C MET A 903 -22.71 -10.15 -34.42
N GLN A 904 -23.58 -10.61 -35.32
CA GLN A 904 -23.35 -11.83 -36.09
C GLN A 904 -22.10 -11.74 -37.00
N GLU A 905 -21.71 -10.53 -37.42
CA GLU A 905 -20.48 -10.28 -38.19
C GLU A 905 -19.19 -10.46 -37.36
N ASN A 906 -19.26 -10.24 -36.04
CA ASN A 906 -18.12 -10.43 -35.12
C ASN A 906 -18.61 -10.69 -33.68
N PRO A 907 -19.05 -11.93 -33.36
CA PRO A 907 -19.66 -12.22 -32.07
C PRO A 907 -18.73 -11.94 -30.89
N ALA A 908 -17.47 -12.35 -30.98
CA ALA A 908 -16.48 -12.17 -29.90
C ALA A 908 -16.29 -10.70 -29.47
N LYS A 909 -16.39 -9.75 -30.40
CA LYS A 909 -16.27 -8.30 -30.11
C LYS A 909 -17.60 -7.67 -29.70
N ASN A 910 -18.71 -8.12 -30.28
CA ASN A 910 -19.98 -7.40 -30.24
C ASN A 910 -21.01 -8.01 -29.26
N SER A 911 -20.93 -9.30 -28.94
CA SER A 911 -21.86 -9.98 -28.01
C SER A 911 -22.00 -9.28 -26.65
N PRO A 912 -20.92 -8.84 -25.95
CA PRO A 912 -21.07 -8.14 -24.66
C PRO A 912 -21.89 -6.85 -24.75
N ASN A 913 -21.76 -6.12 -25.87
CA ASN A 913 -22.53 -4.89 -26.10
C ASN A 913 -24.00 -5.18 -26.43
N VAL A 914 -24.28 -6.23 -27.19
CA VAL A 914 -25.66 -6.65 -27.50
C VAL A 914 -26.36 -7.23 -26.28
N ILE A 915 -25.70 -8.08 -25.49
CA ILE A 915 -26.22 -8.58 -24.20
C ILE A 915 -26.55 -7.40 -23.28
N LYS A 916 -25.67 -6.39 -23.18
CA LYS A 916 -25.89 -5.18 -22.38
C LYS A 916 -27.05 -4.33 -22.90
N ALA A 917 -27.14 -4.13 -24.22
CA ALA A 917 -28.22 -3.37 -24.85
C ALA A 917 -29.59 -4.05 -24.68
N PHE A 918 -29.62 -5.38 -24.82
CA PHE A 918 -30.80 -6.21 -24.61
C PHE A 918 -31.29 -6.16 -23.15
N ASN A 919 -30.37 -6.35 -22.19
CA ASN A 919 -30.65 -6.23 -20.76
C ASN A 919 -31.04 -4.79 -20.33
N ALA A 920 -30.85 -3.78 -21.20
CA ALA A 920 -31.31 -2.41 -20.95
C ALA A 920 -32.70 -2.10 -21.53
N LEU A 921 -33.29 -3.00 -22.33
CA LEU A 921 -34.67 -2.85 -22.83
C LEU A 921 -35.68 -2.97 -21.68
N THR A 922 -36.79 -2.23 -21.77
CA THR A 922 -37.94 -2.45 -20.89
C THR A 922 -38.62 -3.78 -21.21
N ALA A 923 -39.48 -4.29 -20.32
CA ALA A 923 -40.19 -5.55 -20.56
C ALA A 923 -40.98 -5.57 -21.88
N GLN A 924 -41.77 -4.51 -22.13
CA GLN A 924 -42.52 -4.33 -23.38
C GLN A 924 -41.58 -4.29 -24.60
N GLN A 925 -40.42 -3.63 -24.52
CA GLN A 925 -39.43 -3.62 -25.60
C GLN A 925 -38.78 -5.00 -25.81
N ALA A 926 -38.45 -5.73 -24.75
CA ALA A 926 -37.86 -7.06 -24.86
C ALA A 926 -38.85 -8.09 -25.45
N ASN A 927 -40.15 -7.94 -25.18
CA ASN A 927 -41.20 -8.78 -25.77
C ASN A 927 -41.33 -8.60 -27.30
N LEU A 928 -41.05 -7.39 -27.82
CA LEU A 928 -41.05 -7.09 -29.26
C LEU A 928 -39.85 -7.67 -30.02
N VAL A 929 -38.78 -8.09 -29.33
CA VAL A 929 -37.61 -8.74 -29.97
C VAL A 929 -38.01 -10.17 -30.42
N PRO A 930 -37.72 -10.62 -31.66
CA PRO A 930 -38.03 -11.97 -32.10
C PRO A 930 -37.46 -13.06 -31.17
N SER A 931 -38.24 -14.11 -30.89
CA SER A 931 -37.87 -15.19 -29.94
C SER A 931 -36.48 -15.76 -30.20
N GLN A 932 -36.21 -16.19 -31.44
CA GLN A 932 -34.91 -16.75 -31.85
C GLN A 932 -33.72 -15.82 -31.54
N MET A 933 -33.90 -14.49 -31.65
CA MET A 933 -32.86 -13.53 -31.30
C MET A 933 -32.64 -13.51 -29.79
N ARG A 934 -33.72 -13.51 -28.99
CA ARG A 934 -33.64 -13.61 -27.51
C ARG A 934 -32.92 -14.87 -27.08
N ASP A 935 -33.30 -16.02 -27.66
CA ASP A 935 -32.70 -17.32 -27.36
C ASP A 935 -31.20 -17.33 -27.68
N THR A 936 -30.81 -16.74 -28.83
CA THR A 936 -29.39 -16.55 -29.20
C THR A 936 -28.65 -15.67 -28.18
N ILE A 937 -29.23 -14.55 -27.74
CA ILE A 937 -28.61 -13.64 -26.77
C ILE A 937 -28.46 -14.33 -25.41
N ILE A 938 -29.47 -15.09 -24.99
CA ILE A 938 -29.43 -15.90 -23.76
C ILE A 938 -28.33 -16.98 -23.85
N GLN A 939 -28.19 -17.64 -25.00
CA GLN A 939 -27.10 -18.61 -25.23
C GLN A 939 -25.73 -17.93 -25.20
N GLN A 940 -25.58 -16.72 -25.76
CA GLN A 940 -24.35 -15.93 -25.67
C GLN A 940 -24.04 -15.48 -24.22
N GLU A 941 -25.05 -15.03 -23.45
CA GLU A 941 -24.90 -14.66 -22.03
C GLU A 941 -24.53 -15.90 -21.18
N LYS A 942 -25.03 -17.09 -21.53
CA LYS A 942 -24.63 -18.38 -20.92
C LYS A 942 -23.19 -18.75 -21.27
N GLN A 943 -22.82 -18.75 -22.54
CA GLN A 943 -21.45 -19.04 -23.01
C GLN A 943 -20.41 -18.09 -22.39
N GLN A 944 -20.76 -16.81 -22.21
CA GLN A 944 -19.89 -15.84 -21.53
C GLN A 944 -19.61 -16.21 -20.07
N ARG A 945 -20.60 -16.77 -19.35
CA ARG A 945 -20.44 -17.25 -17.97
C ARG A 945 -19.64 -18.54 -17.89
N GLU A 946 -19.97 -19.52 -18.73
CA GLU A 946 -19.23 -20.80 -18.82
C GLU A 946 -17.77 -20.57 -19.21
N SER A 947 -17.51 -19.59 -20.09
CA SER A 947 -16.16 -19.13 -20.46
C SER A 947 -15.35 -18.65 -19.24
N ASN A 948 -15.99 -17.94 -18.31
CA ASN A 948 -15.36 -17.45 -17.09
C ASN A 948 -14.99 -18.64 -16.16
N ASP A 949 -15.94 -19.57 -15.96
CA ASP A 949 -15.72 -20.77 -15.14
C ASP A 949 -14.57 -21.66 -15.67
N VAL A 950 -14.41 -21.81 -17.00
CA VAL A 950 -13.28 -22.52 -17.61
C VAL A 950 -11.95 -21.84 -17.26
N ALA A 951 -11.86 -20.52 -17.41
CA ALA A 951 -10.64 -19.78 -17.07
C ALA A 951 -10.32 -19.86 -15.57
N LEU A 952 -11.35 -19.83 -14.72
CA LEU A 952 -11.21 -19.99 -13.27
C LEU A 952 -10.77 -21.40 -12.85
N GLY A 953 -11.26 -22.42 -13.55
CA GLY A 953 -10.81 -23.80 -13.39
C GLY A 953 -9.30 -23.93 -13.66
N LEU A 954 -8.81 -23.32 -14.74
CA LEU A 954 -7.38 -23.29 -15.04
C LEU A 954 -6.58 -22.49 -14.00
N VAL A 955 -7.07 -21.32 -13.55
CA VAL A 955 -6.46 -20.57 -12.44
C VAL A 955 -6.30 -21.47 -11.21
N SER A 956 -7.33 -22.24 -10.84
CA SER A 956 -7.29 -23.16 -9.70
C SER A 956 -6.26 -24.28 -9.85
N LYS A 957 -6.08 -24.82 -11.07
CA LYS A 957 -5.05 -25.83 -11.33
C LYS A 957 -3.65 -25.22 -11.28
N ILE A 958 -3.43 -24.06 -11.90
CA ILE A 958 -2.15 -23.34 -11.86
C ILE A 958 -1.76 -22.99 -10.42
N ASP A 959 -2.71 -22.64 -9.56
CA ASP A 959 -2.44 -22.39 -8.13
C ASP A 959 -2.04 -23.64 -7.36
N LYS A 960 -2.46 -24.82 -7.81
CA LYS A 960 -2.15 -26.11 -7.17
C LYS A 960 -0.79 -26.68 -7.56
N ILE A 961 -0.07 -26.12 -8.55
CA ILE A 961 1.28 -26.60 -8.89
C ILE A 961 2.31 -26.31 -7.79
N VAL A 962 1.99 -25.41 -6.87
CA VAL A 962 2.76 -25.15 -5.65
C VAL A 962 1.88 -25.45 -4.43
N SER A 963 2.40 -26.24 -3.49
CA SER A 963 1.75 -26.55 -2.22
C SER A 963 2.77 -26.38 -1.09
N SER A 964 2.45 -25.58 -0.07
CA SER A 964 3.35 -25.28 1.06
C SER A 964 4.76 -24.84 0.62
N GLY A 965 4.82 -23.92 -0.34
CA GLY A 965 6.08 -23.39 -0.90
C GLY A 965 6.85 -24.34 -1.84
N ILE A 966 6.48 -25.62 -1.93
CA ILE A 966 7.16 -26.62 -2.76
C ILE A 966 6.33 -26.91 -4.01
N TYR A 967 6.99 -27.25 -5.13
CA TYR A 967 6.28 -27.78 -6.29
C TYR A 967 5.62 -29.14 -6.00
N ILE A 968 4.58 -29.48 -6.76
CA ILE A 968 3.95 -30.81 -6.70
C ILE A 968 4.80 -31.88 -7.39
N ALA A 969 4.57 -33.13 -7.00
CA ALA A 969 5.15 -34.29 -7.67
C ALA A 969 4.73 -34.38 -9.15
N ASN A 970 5.65 -34.83 -10.00
CA ASN A 970 5.51 -34.89 -11.46
C ASN A 970 5.21 -33.51 -12.11
N LEU A 971 5.76 -32.43 -11.55
CA LEU A 971 5.55 -31.05 -12.01
C LEU A 971 5.67 -30.91 -13.53
N LYS A 972 6.68 -31.54 -14.13
CA LYS A 972 6.94 -31.48 -15.58
C LYS A 972 5.75 -31.92 -16.44
N ILE A 973 5.01 -32.95 -16.01
CA ILE A 973 3.83 -33.44 -16.72
C ILE A 973 2.68 -32.45 -16.55
N GLU A 974 2.39 -32.02 -15.32
CA GLU A 974 1.26 -31.13 -15.05
C GLU A 974 1.45 -29.75 -15.67
N VAL A 975 2.67 -29.20 -15.65
CA VAL A 975 3.00 -27.95 -16.36
C VAL A 975 2.72 -28.08 -17.86
N GLY A 976 3.06 -29.21 -18.49
CA GLY A 976 2.75 -29.48 -19.90
C GLY A 976 1.24 -29.58 -20.20
N ASN A 977 0.47 -30.20 -19.29
CA ASN A 977 -0.98 -30.24 -19.37
C ASN A 977 -1.58 -28.84 -19.27
N LEU A 978 -1.17 -28.05 -18.26
CA LEU A 978 -1.69 -26.70 -18.01
C LEU A 978 -1.30 -25.71 -19.11
N ARG A 979 -0.12 -25.85 -19.70
CA ARG A 979 0.28 -25.13 -20.91
C ARG A 979 -0.67 -25.44 -22.06
N SER A 980 -0.99 -26.71 -22.28
CA SER A 980 -1.90 -27.14 -23.36
C SER A 980 -3.33 -26.65 -23.13
N GLU A 981 -3.83 -26.73 -21.88
CA GLU A 981 -5.12 -26.15 -21.49
C GLU A 981 -5.16 -24.63 -21.68
N TYR A 982 -4.09 -23.92 -21.28
CA TYR A 982 -3.98 -22.47 -21.49
C TYR A 982 -4.01 -22.13 -22.98
N GLU A 983 -3.25 -22.83 -23.82
CA GLU A 983 -3.21 -22.49 -25.24
C GLU A 983 -4.54 -22.73 -25.97
N GLY A 984 -5.32 -23.72 -25.53
CA GLY A 984 -6.69 -23.98 -25.99
C GLY A 984 -7.73 -22.92 -25.59
N LEU A 985 -7.41 -21.99 -24.68
CA LEU A 985 -8.31 -20.90 -24.31
C LEU A 985 -8.41 -19.82 -25.40
N SER A 986 -9.61 -19.25 -25.56
CA SER A 986 -9.80 -18.05 -26.38
C SER A 986 -9.07 -16.83 -25.81
N THR A 987 -8.83 -15.80 -26.62
CA THR A 987 -8.19 -14.54 -26.20
C THR A 987 -8.85 -13.90 -24.97
N VAL A 988 -10.18 -13.98 -24.87
CA VAL A 988 -10.95 -13.47 -23.73
C VAL A 988 -10.65 -14.30 -22.48
N GLN A 989 -10.71 -15.64 -22.59
CA GLN A 989 -10.41 -16.56 -21.49
C GLN A 989 -8.96 -16.43 -21.00
N LYS A 990 -7.97 -16.38 -21.91
CA LYS A 990 -6.55 -16.14 -21.57
C LYS A 990 -6.37 -14.87 -20.73
N SER A 991 -7.13 -13.81 -21.01
CA SER A 991 -7.07 -12.56 -20.25
C SER A 991 -7.59 -12.66 -18.80
N LEU A 992 -8.35 -13.70 -18.47
CA LEU A 992 -8.93 -13.95 -17.14
C LEU A 992 -8.02 -14.81 -16.25
N VAL A 993 -7.01 -15.50 -16.82
CA VAL A 993 -6.08 -16.36 -16.08
C VAL A 993 -4.98 -15.52 -15.43
N LYS A 994 -5.31 -14.84 -14.32
CA LYS A 994 -4.45 -13.83 -13.70
C LYS A 994 -3.16 -14.39 -13.08
N ASN A 995 -3.13 -15.66 -12.68
CA ASN A 995 -1.96 -16.32 -12.09
C ASN A 995 -1.07 -17.06 -13.11
N TYR A 996 -1.25 -16.85 -14.42
CA TYR A 996 -0.46 -17.48 -15.48
C TYR A 996 1.07 -17.32 -15.30
N SER A 997 1.54 -16.25 -14.66
CA SER A 997 2.95 -16.08 -14.29
C SER A 997 3.50 -17.18 -13.38
N LYS A 998 2.67 -17.84 -12.56
CA LYS A 998 3.07 -19.01 -11.73
C LYS A 998 3.41 -20.21 -12.61
N LEU A 999 2.64 -20.44 -13.68
CA LEU A 999 2.93 -21.48 -14.68
C LEU A 999 4.24 -21.18 -15.41
N THR A 1000 4.43 -19.94 -15.89
CA THR A 1000 5.69 -19.55 -16.56
C THR A 1000 6.91 -19.60 -15.63
N LYS A 1001 6.75 -19.34 -14.33
CA LYS A 1001 7.82 -19.56 -13.34
C LYS A 1001 8.18 -21.05 -13.27
N ALA A 1002 7.19 -21.93 -13.16
CA ALA A 1002 7.42 -23.38 -13.08
C ALA A 1002 8.14 -23.95 -14.33
N GLU A 1003 7.78 -23.48 -15.52
CA GLU A 1003 8.46 -23.82 -16.78
C GLU A 1003 9.95 -23.42 -16.77
N ASN A 1004 10.25 -22.19 -16.36
CA ASN A 1004 11.63 -21.70 -16.25
C ASN A 1004 12.44 -22.42 -15.17
N ASP A 1005 11.78 -22.82 -14.09
CA ASP A 1005 12.43 -23.49 -12.95
C ASP A 1005 12.73 -24.97 -13.25
N LEU A 1006 11.86 -25.66 -14.01
CA LEU A 1006 12.16 -26.95 -14.63
C LEU A 1006 13.36 -26.88 -15.59
N ALA A 1007 13.47 -25.81 -16.37
CA ALA A 1007 14.58 -25.62 -17.30
C ALA A 1007 15.93 -25.48 -16.56
N LYS A 1008 16.01 -24.63 -15.52
CA LYS A 1008 17.22 -24.49 -14.67
C LYS A 1008 17.64 -25.82 -14.04
N VAL A 1009 16.67 -26.60 -13.59
CA VAL A 1009 16.89 -27.93 -13.00
C VAL A 1009 17.45 -28.92 -14.03
N ALA A 1010 16.99 -28.86 -15.29
CA ALA A 1010 17.56 -29.63 -16.40
C ALA A 1010 18.98 -29.17 -16.83
N GLU A 1011 19.28 -27.87 -16.75
CA GLU A 1011 20.64 -27.35 -16.99
C GLU A 1011 21.65 -27.91 -15.98
N VAL A 1012 21.32 -27.89 -14.68
CA VAL A 1012 22.18 -28.50 -13.65
C VAL A 1012 22.30 -30.02 -13.86
N ARG A 1013 21.25 -30.68 -14.37
CA ARG A 1013 21.28 -32.12 -14.62
C ARG A 1013 22.22 -32.48 -15.77
N THR A 1014 22.27 -31.63 -16.80
CA THR A 1014 23.22 -31.76 -17.90
C THR A 1014 24.68 -31.72 -17.40
N LEU A 1015 24.97 -30.90 -16.38
CA LEU A 1015 26.28 -30.87 -15.72
C LEU A 1015 26.57 -32.13 -14.91
N GLU A 1016 25.55 -32.77 -14.32
CA GLU A 1016 25.71 -34.08 -13.65
C GLU A 1016 26.04 -35.18 -14.68
N GLU A 1017 25.33 -35.19 -15.79
CA GLU A 1017 25.49 -36.19 -16.86
C GLU A 1017 26.83 -36.07 -17.60
N ALA A 1018 27.38 -34.86 -17.70
CA ALA A 1018 28.72 -34.62 -18.23
C ALA A 1018 29.85 -35.31 -17.43
N ILE A 1019 29.67 -35.60 -16.14
CA ILE A 1019 30.69 -36.25 -15.28
C ILE A 1019 31.11 -37.62 -15.83
N LEU A 1020 30.18 -38.38 -16.42
CA LEU A 1020 30.46 -39.72 -16.95
C LEU A 1020 31.52 -39.71 -18.06
N ASN A 1021 31.50 -38.66 -18.90
CA ASN A 1021 32.23 -38.54 -20.15
C ASN A 1021 33.35 -37.47 -20.12
N ALA A 1022 33.61 -36.85 -18.97
CA ALA A 1022 34.64 -35.82 -18.83
C ALA A 1022 36.04 -36.42 -18.67
N ASP A 1023 37.03 -35.86 -19.37
CA ASP A 1023 38.45 -36.20 -19.22
C ASP A 1023 38.95 -35.93 -17.78
N ASP A 1024 38.54 -34.80 -17.20
CA ASP A 1024 38.70 -34.49 -15.78
C ASP A 1024 37.36 -34.56 -15.06
N LYS A 1025 37.08 -35.76 -14.51
CA LYS A 1025 35.87 -36.02 -13.70
C LYS A 1025 35.81 -35.19 -12.42
N GLN A 1026 36.94 -34.78 -11.85
CA GLN A 1026 36.98 -34.00 -10.61
C GLN A 1026 36.59 -32.54 -10.89
N ALA A 1027 37.09 -31.95 -11.98
CA ALA A 1027 36.64 -30.65 -12.46
C ALA A 1027 35.16 -30.65 -12.86
N ALA A 1028 34.69 -31.68 -13.57
CA ALA A 1028 33.28 -31.83 -13.93
C ALA A 1028 32.38 -31.95 -12.68
N ARG A 1029 32.77 -32.78 -11.70
CA ARG A 1029 32.06 -32.89 -10.40
C ARG A 1029 31.97 -31.54 -9.72
N LYS A 1030 33.08 -30.78 -9.65
CA LYS A 1030 33.13 -29.44 -9.05
C LYS A 1030 32.25 -28.43 -9.80
N ALA A 1031 32.17 -28.51 -11.12
CA ALA A 1031 31.29 -27.66 -11.94
C ALA A 1031 29.80 -27.94 -11.65
N TRP A 1032 29.38 -29.21 -11.64
CA TRP A 1032 28.04 -29.61 -11.22
C TRP A 1032 27.73 -29.14 -9.79
N GLN A 1033 28.64 -29.37 -8.84
CA GLN A 1033 28.43 -29.05 -7.43
C GLN A 1033 28.30 -27.54 -7.20
N ASN A 1034 29.08 -26.72 -7.93
CA ASN A 1034 28.94 -25.26 -7.92
C ASN A 1034 27.60 -24.77 -8.49
N ALA A 1035 26.98 -25.51 -9.41
CA ALA A 1035 25.67 -25.19 -9.98
C ALA A 1035 24.53 -25.68 -9.07
N PHE A 1036 24.60 -26.93 -8.61
CA PHE A 1036 23.66 -27.54 -7.67
C PHE A 1036 23.59 -26.76 -6.35
N ASN A 1037 24.73 -26.37 -5.77
CA ASN A 1037 24.74 -25.61 -4.51
C ASN A 1037 24.07 -24.22 -4.65
N LYS A 1038 24.01 -23.64 -5.85
CA LYS A 1038 23.34 -22.35 -6.13
C LYS A 1038 21.82 -22.48 -6.37
N LEU A 1039 21.28 -23.70 -6.43
CA LEU A 1039 19.84 -23.89 -6.50
C LEU A 1039 19.18 -23.38 -5.21
N SER A 1040 18.06 -22.69 -5.35
CA SER A 1040 17.18 -22.36 -4.21
C SER A 1040 16.63 -23.66 -3.59
N ASN A 1041 16.09 -23.62 -2.37
CA ASN A 1041 15.54 -24.82 -1.73
C ASN A 1041 14.35 -25.41 -2.50
N GLN A 1042 13.52 -24.58 -3.13
CA GLN A 1042 12.47 -25.03 -4.05
C GLN A 1042 13.05 -25.74 -5.29
N LEU A 1043 14.11 -25.19 -5.89
CA LEU A 1043 14.77 -25.79 -7.07
C LEU A 1043 15.57 -27.06 -6.74
N GLU A 1044 16.21 -27.11 -5.58
CA GLU A 1044 16.94 -28.29 -5.11
C GLU A 1044 15.98 -29.48 -4.93
N LYS A 1045 14.82 -29.26 -4.29
CA LYS A 1045 13.79 -30.29 -4.13
C LYS A 1045 13.25 -30.76 -5.47
N LEU A 1046 12.95 -29.82 -6.38
CA LEU A 1046 12.52 -30.13 -7.74
C LEU A 1046 13.57 -30.96 -8.51
N TYR A 1047 14.86 -30.64 -8.35
CA TYR A 1047 15.97 -31.42 -8.91
C TYR A 1047 16.03 -32.84 -8.35
N ILE A 1048 15.87 -32.99 -7.04
CA ILE A 1048 15.91 -34.29 -6.38
C ILE A 1048 14.73 -35.17 -6.81
N GLU A 1049 13.56 -34.57 -7.01
CA GLU A 1049 12.33 -35.26 -7.41
C GLU A 1049 12.30 -35.63 -8.90
N GLU A 1050 12.63 -34.71 -9.80
CA GLU A 1050 12.68 -34.99 -11.25
C GLU A 1050 13.87 -35.90 -11.62
N TYR A 1051 14.97 -35.85 -10.85
CA TYR A 1051 16.17 -36.66 -11.06
C TYR A 1051 16.62 -37.37 -9.76
N PRO A 1052 15.97 -38.48 -9.36
CA PRO A 1052 16.29 -39.18 -8.12
C PRO A 1052 17.61 -39.99 -8.20
N THR A 1053 18.03 -40.40 -9.39
CA THR A 1053 19.26 -41.21 -9.59
C THR A 1053 20.50 -40.32 -9.69
N ARG A 1054 21.39 -40.42 -8.70
CA ARG A 1054 22.69 -39.72 -8.66
C ARG A 1054 23.75 -40.45 -9.46
N ILE A 1055 24.53 -39.71 -10.24
CA ILE A 1055 25.71 -40.26 -10.93
C ILE A 1055 26.84 -40.45 -9.92
N GLU A 1056 27.60 -41.54 -10.07
CA GLU A 1056 28.82 -41.85 -9.30
C GLU A 1056 30.01 -41.03 -9.82
#